data_AF-A0A1V5I972-F1
#
_entry.id   AF-A0A1V5I972-F1
#
_cell.length_a   1.000
_cell.length_b   1.000
_cell.length_c   1.000
_cell.angle_alpha   90.00
_cell.angle_beta   90.00
_cell.angle_gamma   90.00
#
_symmetry.space_group_name_H-M   'P 1'
#
loop_
_entity.id
_entity.type
_entity.pdbx_description
1 polymer ?
#
loop_
_entity_poly.entity_id
_entity_poly.type
_entity_poly.pdbx_seq_one_letter_code
_entity_poly.pdbx_strand_id
1 'polypeptide(L)'
;MATGKRTIALLVLLAGTLFSRAPVHAGEGDVSRDIATPTAAEAIRKDAEPAAPSGLLAEKMREIEAAADAAEVELERLPSLVLKERDRVIGELEKWANVDLRRILQDHYSEVERALASTTLPDDHSSVGIWWKQVKAGVLLNEDIEEVVGLFVKRAAPRLSEVQEALQREVLDSLEQRTQTLLRESMEEIRRPFIETIKGRLPLYNSLPLPRTGRTALVISLSGEQADRGRLSSGVGLVGGLVLTLLGRKLMQRMMNLAVMKIGGKVLSRVIPVIGVGMLLYEGIQMGQAKTAFEEELRKSFLAEYTADVTVDSVWNSSPDGAMPSMKQDMEMNVSSILVNWERICRYEAGSMIHCARILASSEYVRDYVDRELERGSDFQAVLQKVRSLWEAFGYSLALEPVEFFQSMLIDSPDRNDLAVLSRDGESRFIELYKAWGADFLRAVNRIGAENYVSTEWKSSDVNWSVLDRTLDFMPPLGGDRETVRGLLFLMQAGVPLDGISPDLMAKIAAKKEVFLRVWRSVAPDSRKLAALFTGDRPMDTLEPSVMAYPEASAIFLRDYGVEFWTSWSSEDIFDLLRISEFRGKSAGRTGAAAVRPDERVALLEVFRRTGERGIALWDVHATQSAGAAGQTLAERAIDCLAEGYPFDDLKDPELVRFAWTIKKYPGGRFIYDALKSVGSIVRYLLLALLLLAFAGVFFGVFKKIRDALRSPPSRYSEDEDAEIQSSPDVFAQPEEDKKTERGDDEER
;
A
#
# COMPACT_ATOMS: atom_id res chain seq x y z
N MET A 1 10.56 24.94 68.38
CA MET A 1 10.51 26.27 67.72
C MET A 1 9.85 26.09 66.34
N ALA A 2 9.24 27.15 65.78
CA ALA A 2 8.64 27.27 64.43
C ALA A 2 8.18 25.98 63.69
N THR A 3 6.90 25.61 63.64
CA THR A 3 5.79 26.16 62.79
C THR A 3 6.09 26.15 61.27
N GLY A 4 5.25 25.57 60.40
CA GLY A 4 3.92 24.98 60.60
C GLY A 4 3.50 23.95 59.51
N LYS A 5 2.35 23.28 59.69
CA LYS A 5 1.06 23.52 59.00
C LYS A 5 1.12 23.16 57.49
N ARG A 6 0.33 22.22 56.94
CA ARG A 6 -0.96 21.56 57.30
C ARG A 6 -0.95 20.09 56.80
N THR A 7 -1.52 19.10 57.51
CA THR A 7 -2.92 18.60 57.36
C THR A 7 -3.25 18.25 55.90
N ILE A 8 -3.38 16.99 55.43
CA ILE A 8 -3.72 15.69 56.05
C ILE A 8 -5.11 15.67 56.72
N ALA A 9 -6.14 15.51 55.89
CA ALA A 9 -7.48 15.01 56.23
C ALA A 9 -8.12 14.46 54.93
N LEU A 10 -8.86 13.33 55.02
CA LEU A 10 -9.37 12.50 53.91
C LEU A 10 -8.28 11.98 52.94
N LEU A 11 -7.95 10.70 52.84
CA LEU A 11 -8.34 9.52 53.64
C LEU A 11 -9.84 9.11 53.64
N VAL A 12 -10.47 9.19 52.48
CA VAL A 12 -11.66 8.39 52.13
C VAL A 12 -11.46 7.87 50.70
N LEU A 13 -11.83 6.61 50.43
CA LEU A 13 -11.83 5.96 49.10
C LEU A 13 -10.47 5.87 48.37
N LEU A 14 -9.57 5.00 48.83
CA LEU A 14 -8.46 4.49 48.01
C LEU A 14 -8.14 3.01 48.30
N ALA A 15 -9.13 2.14 48.06
CA ALA A 15 -9.01 0.69 47.86
C ALA A 15 -10.38 0.18 47.35
N GLY A 16 -10.51 -0.70 46.36
CA GLY A 16 -9.52 -1.26 45.43
C GLY A 16 -10.08 -2.51 44.74
N THR A 17 -9.56 -2.89 43.56
CA THR A 17 -9.94 -4.10 42.77
C THR A 17 -11.38 -4.10 42.20
N LEU A 18 -11.82 -4.93 41.23
CA LEU A 18 -11.21 -5.60 40.04
C LEU A 18 -12.38 -6.08 39.12
N PHE A 19 -12.09 -6.43 37.85
CA PHE A 19 -12.90 -7.27 36.94
C PHE A 19 -14.41 -7.02 36.73
N SER A 20 -14.77 -6.54 35.53
CA SER A 20 -15.74 -7.19 34.61
C SER A 20 -15.51 -6.59 33.21
N ARG A 21 -15.16 -7.33 32.15
CA ARG A 21 -15.98 -8.27 31.34
C ARG A 21 -17.38 -7.73 30.99
N ALA A 22 -17.65 -7.71 29.67
CA ALA A 22 -18.91 -7.23 29.08
C ALA A 22 -20.07 -8.22 29.26
N PRO A 23 -21.27 -7.86 28.77
CA PRO A 23 -21.81 -8.65 27.67
C PRO A 23 -22.18 -7.84 26.43
N VAL A 24 -22.22 -8.53 25.29
CA VAL A 24 -22.91 -8.08 24.08
C VAL A 24 -24.42 -8.25 24.28
N HIS A 25 -25.21 -7.28 23.84
CA HIS A 25 -26.59 -7.54 23.41
C HIS A 25 -26.78 -7.00 22.00
N ALA A 26 -27.24 -7.86 21.10
CA ALA A 26 -27.74 -7.46 19.80
C ALA A 26 -29.16 -6.89 19.94
N GLY A 27 -29.46 -5.89 19.13
CA GLY A 27 -30.81 -5.40 18.88
C GLY A 27 -30.87 -4.93 17.43
N GLU A 28 -31.62 -5.64 16.60
CA GLU A 28 -31.88 -5.20 15.23
C GLU A 28 -32.80 -3.97 15.29
N GLY A 29 -32.43 -2.91 14.58
CA GLY A 29 -33.10 -1.63 14.61
C GLY A 29 -32.71 -0.82 13.39
N ASP A 30 -33.54 -0.91 12.36
CA ASP A 30 -33.36 -0.18 11.10
C ASP A 30 -33.52 1.33 11.31
N VAL A 31 -32.45 2.09 11.10
CA VAL A 31 -32.43 3.56 11.19
C VAL A 31 -31.45 4.13 10.18
N SER A 32 -31.96 4.91 9.22
CA SER A 32 -31.15 5.77 8.34
C SER A 32 -30.26 6.69 9.17
N ARG A 33 -28.94 6.62 8.95
CA ARG A 33 -28.01 7.63 9.49
C ARG A 33 -28.04 8.90 8.65
N ASP A 34 -29.08 9.70 8.86
CA ASP A 34 -28.96 11.14 8.67
C ASP A 34 -27.80 11.63 9.54
N ILE A 35 -26.84 12.33 8.94
CA ILE A 35 -25.76 12.98 9.67
C ILE A 35 -26.33 14.27 10.26
N ALA A 36 -26.99 14.12 11.41
CA ALA A 36 -27.41 15.24 12.23
C ALA A 36 -26.16 15.99 12.71
N THR A 37 -25.84 17.10 12.04
CA THR A 37 -24.88 18.07 12.54
C THR A 37 -25.36 18.58 13.91
N PRO A 38 -24.53 18.54 14.97
CA PRO A 38 -24.93 19.08 16.26
C PRO A 38 -25.21 20.58 16.12
N THR A 39 -26.38 21.00 16.59
CA THR A 39 -26.92 22.34 16.41
C THR A 39 -26.12 23.37 17.20
N ALA A 40 -25.10 23.96 16.56
CA ALA A 40 -24.36 25.12 17.13
C ALA A 40 -25.31 26.27 17.53
N ALA A 41 -26.47 26.37 16.88
CA ALA A 41 -27.56 27.29 17.21
C ALA A 41 -28.14 27.12 18.64
N GLU A 42 -27.98 25.96 19.28
CA GLU A 42 -28.50 25.70 20.64
C GLU A 42 -27.47 26.03 21.74
N ALA A 43 -26.17 26.00 21.42
CA ALA A 43 -25.10 26.31 22.37
C ALA A 43 -24.97 27.82 22.70
N ILE A 44 -25.49 28.70 21.84
CA ILE A 44 -25.29 30.16 21.89
C ILE A 44 -26.26 30.88 22.86
N ARG A 45 -27.31 30.20 23.35
CA ARG A 45 -28.45 30.84 24.04
C ARG A 45 -28.28 31.12 25.54
N LYS A 46 -27.12 31.61 26.02
CA LYS A 46 -27.02 32.02 27.43
C LYS A 46 -26.05 33.17 27.78
N ASP A 47 -26.60 34.04 28.64
CA ASP A 47 -25.93 34.92 29.61
C ASP A 47 -25.24 36.22 29.13
N ALA A 48 -25.90 36.97 28.23
CA ALA A 48 -25.96 38.45 28.26
C ALA A 48 -27.24 38.99 27.58
N GLU A 49 -27.70 40.19 27.93
CA GLU A 49 -28.53 41.01 27.01
C GLU A 49 -27.57 41.92 26.23
N PRO A 50 -27.44 41.77 24.90
CA PRO A 50 -26.52 42.58 24.11
C PRO A 50 -27.01 44.03 24.02
N ALA A 51 -26.06 44.96 23.89
CA ALA A 51 -26.38 46.35 23.57
C ALA A 51 -27.18 46.42 22.26
N ALA A 52 -28.19 47.28 22.21
CA ALA A 52 -29.00 47.41 21.00
C ALA A 52 -28.11 47.88 19.83
N PRO A 53 -28.04 47.13 18.72
CA PRO A 53 -27.18 47.46 17.58
C PRO A 53 -27.54 48.83 17.00
N SER A 54 -26.59 49.46 16.31
CA SER A 54 -26.90 50.68 15.56
C SER A 54 -28.07 50.44 14.59
N GLY A 55 -28.95 51.43 14.45
CA GLY A 55 -30.15 51.28 13.59
C GLY A 55 -29.80 50.92 12.14
N LEU A 56 -28.64 51.39 11.66
CA LEU A 56 -28.06 51.06 10.37
C LEU A 56 -27.65 49.58 10.29
N LEU A 57 -26.94 49.05 11.30
CA LEU A 57 -26.55 47.63 11.35
C LEU A 57 -27.79 46.73 11.45
N ALA A 58 -28.79 47.10 12.24
CA ALA A 58 -30.03 46.34 12.41
C ALA A 58 -30.85 46.24 11.10
N GLU A 59 -30.91 47.32 10.32
CA GLU A 59 -31.53 47.34 8.99
C GLU A 59 -30.74 46.45 8.00
N LYS A 60 -29.42 46.62 7.95
CA LYS A 60 -28.55 45.90 7.01
C LYS A 60 -28.46 44.40 7.32
N MET A 61 -28.52 43.98 8.59
CA MET A 61 -28.56 42.55 8.93
C MET A 61 -29.86 41.86 8.48
N ARG A 62 -31.00 42.55 8.51
CA ARG A 62 -32.27 42.00 7.96
C ARG A 62 -32.23 41.84 6.44
N GLU A 63 -31.56 42.75 5.73
CA GLU A 63 -31.31 42.58 4.29
C GLU A 63 -30.45 41.34 4.00
N ILE A 64 -29.42 41.11 4.83
CA ILE A 64 -28.52 39.96 4.74
C ILE A 64 -29.27 38.63 5.02
N GLU A 65 -30.09 38.57 6.07
CA GLU A 65 -30.93 37.41 6.41
C GLU A 65 -31.93 37.07 5.29
N ALA A 66 -32.74 38.04 4.88
CA ALA A 66 -33.77 37.82 3.84
C ALA A 66 -33.19 37.45 2.46
N ALA A 67 -31.92 37.80 2.21
CA ALA A 67 -31.19 37.40 1.02
C ALA A 67 -30.53 36.02 1.15
N ALA A 68 -30.09 35.62 2.35
CA ALA A 68 -29.57 34.29 2.64
C ALA A 68 -30.67 33.23 2.46
N ASP A 69 -31.86 33.47 3.02
CA ASP A 69 -33.02 32.57 2.90
C ASP A 69 -33.50 32.47 1.43
N ALA A 70 -33.50 33.59 0.70
CA ALA A 70 -33.80 33.59 -0.73
C ALA A 70 -32.78 32.80 -1.56
N ALA A 71 -31.51 32.81 -1.15
CA ALA A 71 -30.45 32.05 -1.80
C ALA A 71 -30.60 30.53 -1.54
N GLU A 72 -31.05 30.10 -0.36
CA GLU A 72 -31.37 28.69 -0.07
C GLU A 72 -32.50 28.16 -0.97
N VAL A 73 -33.56 28.93 -1.20
CA VAL A 73 -34.67 28.56 -2.08
C VAL A 73 -34.22 28.34 -3.55
N GLU A 74 -33.14 28.98 -4.00
CA GLU A 74 -32.54 28.67 -5.31
C GLU A 74 -31.58 27.45 -5.26
N LEU A 75 -30.99 27.12 -4.10
CA LEU A 75 -30.20 25.89 -3.93
C LEU A 75 -31.04 24.62 -3.95
N GLU A 76 -32.26 24.66 -3.41
CA GLU A 76 -33.22 23.57 -3.51
C GLU A 76 -33.57 23.24 -4.98
N ARG A 77 -33.44 24.23 -5.89
CA ARG A 77 -33.71 24.06 -7.33
C ARG A 77 -32.50 23.56 -8.12
N LEU A 78 -31.28 23.62 -7.58
CA LEU A 78 -30.07 23.19 -8.31
C LEU A 78 -30.19 21.78 -8.94
N PRO A 79 -30.70 20.73 -8.25
CA PRO A 79 -30.84 19.41 -8.86
C PRO A 79 -31.72 19.40 -10.12
N SER A 80 -32.80 20.19 -10.13
CA SER A 80 -33.71 20.25 -11.30
C SER A 80 -33.11 21.05 -12.45
N LEU A 81 -32.31 22.08 -12.16
CA LEU A 81 -31.53 22.82 -13.16
C LEU A 81 -30.42 21.96 -13.77
N VAL A 82 -29.72 21.17 -12.94
CA VAL A 82 -28.67 20.23 -13.37
C VAL A 82 -29.23 19.14 -14.27
N LEU A 83 -30.38 18.54 -13.92
CA LEU A 83 -31.07 17.57 -14.78
C LEU A 83 -31.50 18.20 -16.12
N LYS A 84 -32.12 19.37 -16.08
CA LYS A 84 -32.54 20.11 -17.29
C LYS A 84 -31.36 20.43 -18.22
N GLU A 85 -30.26 20.92 -17.67
CA GLU A 85 -29.08 21.27 -18.47
C GLU A 85 -28.31 20.02 -18.94
N ARG A 86 -28.26 18.94 -18.16
CA ARG A 86 -27.78 17.62 -18.63
C ARG A 86 -28.57 17.18 -19.87
N ASP A 87 -29.89 17.21 -19.81
CA ASP A 87 -30.76 16.75 -20.89
C ASP A 87 -30.62 17.65 -22.14
N ARG A 88 -30.42 18.96 -21.95
CA ARG A 88 -30.03 19.91 -23.01
C ARG A 88 -28.70 19.53 -23.65
N VAL A 89 -27.64 19.28 -22.88
CA VAL A 89 -26.32 18.92 -23.40
C VAL A 89 -26.39 17.61 -24.19
N ILE A 90 -27.04 16.58 -23.65
CA ILE A 90 -27.22 15.28 -24.32
C ILE A 90 -27.95 15.46 -25.66
N GLY A 91 -29.08 16.20 -25.68
CA GLY A 91 -29.82 16.48 -26.92
C GLY A 91 -29.05 17.31 -27.96
N GLU A 92 -28.07 18.12 -27.54
CA GLU A 92 -27.16 18.83 -28.45
C GLU A 92 -26.02 17.94 -28.98
N LEU A 93 -25.56 16.95 -28.20
CA LEU A 93 -24.63 15.93 -28.68
C LEU A 93 -25.30 14.95 -29.66
N GLU A 94 -26.57 14.60 -29.46
CA GLU A 94 -27.35 13.83 -30.45
C GLU A 94 -27.53 14.57 -31.79
N LYS A 95 -27.68 15.90 -31.75
CA LYS A 95 -27.71 16.73 -32.98
C LYS A 95 -26.36 16.72 -33.69
N TRP A 96 -25.27 16.92 -32.95
CA TRP A 96 -23.90 16.83 -33.49
C TRP A 96 -23.64 15.46 -34.13
N ALA A 97 -24.05 14.36 -33.48
CA ALA A 97 -23.89 13.01 -34.02
C ALA A 97 -24.69 12.81 -35.34
N ASN A 98 -25.87 13.40 -35.45
CA ASN A 98 -26.70 13.30 -36.66
C ASN A 98 -26.28 14.23 -37.81
N VAL A 99 -25.51 15.30 -37.53
CA VAL A 99 -25.16 16.34 -38.51
C VAL A 99 -23.65 16.38 -38.77
N ASP A 100 -22.83 16.73 -37.78
CA ASP A 100 -21.39 16.93 -37.95
C ASP A 100 -20.64 15.61 -38.10
N LEU A 101 -20.88 14.62 -37.22
CA LEU A 101 -20.29 13.28 -37.36
C LEU A 101 -20.71 12.61 -38.69
N ARG A 102 -21.93 12.88 -39.17
CA ARG A 102 -22.40 12.40 -40.48
C ARG A 102 -21.59 13.02 -41.63
N ARG A 103 -21.28 14.31 -41.58
CA ARG A 103 -20.40 14.99 -42.55
C ARG A 103 -18.99 14.42 -42.50
N ILE A 104 -18.39 14.36 -41.30
CA ILE A 104 -17.03 13.84 -41.10
C ILE A 104 -16.88 12.42 -41.66
N LEU A 105 -17.87 11.54 -41.45
CA LEU A 105 -17.87 10.20 -42.05
C LEU A 105 -18.01 10.21 -43.57
N GLN A 106 -18.82 11.10 -44.16
CA GLN A 106 -18.94 11.24 -45.61
C GLN A 106 -17.63 11.71 -46.26
N ASP A 107 -16.95 12.68 -45.66
CA ASP A 107 -15.66 13.16 -46.13
C ASP A 107 -14.60 12.03 -46.01
N HIS A 108 -14.56 11.33 -44.87
CA HIS A 108 -13.71 10.16 -44.62
C HIS A 108 -13.90 9.01 -45.62
N TYR A 109 -15.14 8.71 -46.05
CA TYR A 109 -15.35 7.65 -47.05
C TYR A 109 -14.62 7.94 -48.36
N SER A 110 -14.54 9.22 -48.76
CA SER A 110 -13.78 9.64 -49.95
C SER A 110 -12.25 9.55 -49.75
N GLU A 111 -11.77 9.65 -48.51
CA GLU A 111 -10.36 9.43 -48.14
C GLU A 111 -10.02 7.94 -48.18
N VAL A 112 -10.92 7.09 -47.68
CA VAL A 112 -10.82 5.62 -47.75
C VAL A 112 -10.83 5.15 -49.22
N GLU A 113 -11.69 5.69 -50.07
CA GLU A 113 -11.69 5.42 -51.51
C GLU A 113 -10.34 5.78 -52.16
N ARG A 114 -9.78 6.95 -51.85
CA ARG A 114 -8.44 7.37 -52.31
C ARG A 114 -7.33 6.44 -51.81
N ALA A 115 -7.38 5.99 -50.55
CA ALA A 115 -6.40 5.05 -49.99
C ALA A 115 -6.49 3.65 -50.65
N LEU A 116 -7.71 3.16 -50.93
CA LEU A 116 -7.96 1.91 -51.64
C LEU A 116 -7.52 1.98 -53.11
N ALA A 117 -7.76 3.11 -53.78
CA ALA A 117 -7.29 3.37 -55.15
C ALA A 117 -5.75 3.31 -55.26
N SER A 118 -5.02 3.79 -54.24
CA SER A 118 -3.56 3.67 -54.19
C SER A 118 -3.03 2.23 -53.98
N THR A 119 -3.92 1.28 -53.65
CA THR A 119 -3.55 -0.07 -53.21
C THR A 119 -3.67 -1.09 -54.34
N THR A 120 -2.56 -1.80 -54.57
CA THR A 120 -2.38 -2.80 -55.63
C THR A 120 -1.80 -4.08 -55.05
N LEU A 121 -2.02 -5.19 -55.74
CA LEU A 121 -1.34 -6.46 -55.49
C LEU A 121 0.09 -6.42 -56.09
N PRO A 122 1.02 -7.27 -55.63
CA PRO A 122 2.32 -7.44 -56.27
C PRO A 122 2.21 -7.93 -57.72
N ASP A 123 3.27 -7.74 -58.51
CA ASP A 123 3.38 -8.34 -59.86
C ASP A 123 4.06 -9.72 -59.81
N ASP A 124 5.03 -9.92 -58.92
CA ASP A 124 5.88 -11.12 -58.87
C ASP A 124 5.32 -12.29 -58.02
N HIS A 125 4.18 -12.12 -57.35
CA HIS A 125 3.68 -13.16 -56.44
C HIS A 125 3.07 -14.36 -57.19
N SER A 126 3.63 -15.54 -56.93
CA SER A 126 3.19 -16.81 -57.48
C SER A 126 1.71 -17.09 -57.23
N SER A 127 1.17 -16.75 -56.05
CA SER A 127 -0.23 -17.02 -55.68
C SER A 127 -1.24 -16.42 -56.67
N VAL A 128 -1.11 -15.14 -57.06
CA VAL A 128 -2.02 -14.52 -58.06
C VAL A 128 -1.90 -15.19 -59.44
N GLY A 129 -0.69 -15.59 -59.84
CA GLY A 129 -0.43 -16.27 -61.11
C GLY A 129 -0.78 -17.77 -61.12
N ILE A 130 -0.90 -18.41 -59.94
CA ILE A 130 -1.35 -19.78 -59.74
C ILE A 130 -2.89 -19.79 -59.68
N TRP A 131 -3.47 -18.91 -58.86
CA TRP A 131 -4.91 -18.65 -58.78
C TRP A 131 -5.54 -18.37 -60.14
N TRP A 132 -4.99 -17.44 -60.92
CA TRP A 132 -5.51 -17.13 -62.27
C TRP A 132 -5.43 -18.33 -63.24
N LYS A 133 -4.51 -19.29 -63.00
CA LYS A 133 -4.46 -20.56 -63.76
C LYS A 133 -5.45 -21.60 -63.24
N GLN A 134 -5.65 -21.71 -61.93
CA GLN A 134 -6.64 -22.61 -61.33
C GLN A 134 -8.07 -22.20 -61.69
N VAL A 135 -8.39 -20.91 -61.63
CA VAL A 135 -9.68 -20.36 -62.07
C VAL A 135 -9.91 -20.63 -63.57
N LYS A 136 -8.91 -20.41 -64.44
CA LYS A 136 -9.00 -20.80 -65.87
C LYS A 136 -9.07 -22.32 -66.09
N ALA A 137 -8.66 -23.14 -65.13
CA ALA A 137 -8.81 -24.60 -65.15
C ALA A 137 -10.15 -25.09 -64.55
N GLY A 138 -11.02 -24.18 -64.09
CA GLY A 138 -12.29 -24.51 -63.44
C GLY A 138 -12.17 -25.06 -62.01
N VAL A 139 -10.98 -24.96 -61.40
CA VAL A 139 -10.70 -25.47 -60.05
C VAL A 139 -10.83 -24.31 -59.05
N LEU A 140 -12.01 -24.18 -58.46
CA LEU A 140 -12.27 -23.24 -57.36
C LEU A 140 -11.80 -23.85 -56.03
N LEU A 141 -10.60 -23.47 -55.60
CA LEU A 141 -10.15 -23.60 -54.21
C LEU A 141 -10.38 -22.26 -53.51
N ASN A 142 -11.25 -22.25 -52.49
CA ASN A 142 -11.57 -21.03 -51.74
C ASN A 142 -10.34 -20.50 -50.99
N GLU A 143 -9.48 -21.40 -50.50
CA GLU A 143 -8.26 -21.10 -49.75
C GLU A 143 -7.27 -20.19 -50.54
N ASP A 144 -7.14 -20.40 -51.85
CA ASP A 144 -6.30 -19.57 -52.73
C ASP A 144 -6.88 -18.15 -52.93
N ILE A 145 -8.21 -18.01 -52.91
CA ILE A 145 -8.89 -16.69 -52.93
C ILE A 145 -8.69 -15.99 -51.58
N GLU A 146 -8.80 -16.72 -50.47
CA GLU A 146 -8.59 -16.21 -49.12
C GLU A 146 -7.17 -15.66 -48.91
N GLU A 147 -6.13 -16.33 -49.43
CA GLU A 147 -4.76 -15.79 -49.35
C GLU A 147 -4.63 -14.48 -50.14
N VAL A 148 -5.15 -14.41 -51.36
CA VAL A 148 -5.03 -13.21 -52.22
C VAL A 148 -5.84 -12.02 -51.68
N VAL A 149 -7.05 -12.25 -51.17
CA VAL A 149 -7.86 -11.21 -50.50
C VAL A 149 -7.16 -10.77 -49.20
N GLY A 150 -6.63 -11.71 -48.42
CA GLY A 150 -5.83 -11.43 -47.24
C GLY A 150 -4.59 -10.58 -47.54
N LEU A 151 -3.90 -10.85 -48.66
CA LEU A 151 -2.75 -10.06 -49.13
C LEU A 151 -3.13 -8.64 -49.58
N PHE A 152 -4.31 -8.45 -50.18
CA PHE A 152 -4.84 -7.11 -50.50
C PHE A 152 -5.18 -6.34 -49.22
N VAL A 153 -5.97 -6.94 -48.31
CA VAL A 153 -6.35 -6.33 -47.03
C VAL A 153 -5.12 -5.98 -46.19
N LYS A 154 -4.12 -6.87 -46.15
CA LYS A 154 -2.83 -6.63 -45.45
C LYS A 154 -2.01 -5.48 -46.05
N ARG A 155 -2.17 -5.17 -47.35
CA ARG A 155 -1.57 -3.99 -48.01
C ARG A 155 -2.40 -2.71 -47.84
N ALA A 156 -3.72 -2.83 -47.78
CA ALA A 156 -4.60 -1.70 -47.48
C ALA A 156 -4.46 -1.25 -46.00
N ALA A 157 -4.35 -2.20 -45.07
CA ALA A 157 -4.33 -1.99 -43.63
C ALA A 157 -3.46 -0.81 -43.12
N PRO A 158 -2.16 -0.68 -43.47
CA PRO A 158 -1.35 0.45 -42.99
C PRO A 158 -1.88 1.82 -43.46
N ARG A 159 -2.31 1.94 -44.72
CA ARG A 159 -2.86 3.17 -45.31
C ARG A 159 -4.24 3.50 -44.75
N LEU A 160 -5.06 2.48 -44.56
CA LEU A 160 -6.33 2.62 -43.87
C LEU A 160 -6.13 3.05 -42.41
N SER A 161 -5.07 2.58 -41.74
CA SER A 161 -4.72 3.03 -40.38
C SER A 161 -4.38 4.53 -40.33
N GLU A 162 -3.62 5.05 -41.30
CA GLU A 162 -3.28 6.48 -41.38
C GLU A 162 -4.54 7.36 -41.53
N VAL A 163 -5.45 6.98 -42.43
CA VAL A 163 -6.74 7.69 -42.64
C VAL A 163 -7.68 7.50 -41.45
N GLN A 164 -7.66 6.34 -40.80
CA GLN A 164 -8.47 6.08 -39.60
C GLN A 164 -7.99 6.84 -38.36
N GLU A 165 -6.69 7.05 -38.20
CA GLU A 165 -6.20 7.98 -37.19
C GLU A 165 -6.61 9.43 -37.49
N ALA A 166 -6.68 9.84 -38.77
CA ALA A 166 -7.17 11.16 -39.14
C ALA A 166 -8.64 11.34 -38.72
N LEU A 167 -9.51 10.39 -39.07
CA LEU A 167 -10.90 10.35 -38.61
C LEU A 167 -11.02 10.34 -37.07
N GLN A 168 -10.18 9.55 -36.37
CA GLN A 168 -10.18 9.52 -34.90
C GLN A 168 -9.84 10.89 -34.31
N ARG A 169 -8.86 11.60 -34.87
CA ARG A 169 -8.52 12.97 -34.45
C ARG A 169 -9.69 13.92 -34.72
N GLU A 170 -10.21 13.96 -35.95
CA GLU A 170 -11.28 14.90 -36.32
C GLU A 170 -12.57 14.70 -35.51
N VAL A 171 -13.03 13.46 -35.31
CA VAL A 171 -14.26 13.21 -34.52
C VAL A 171 -14.05 13.57 -33.05
N LEU A 172 -12.90 13.24 -32.45
CA LEU A 172 -12.61 13.57 -31.05
C LEU A 172 -12.43 15.08 -30.84
N ASP A 173 -11.71 15.76 -31.72
CA ASP A 173 -11.47 17.21 -31.63
C ASP A 173 -12.78 17.99 -31.84
N SER A 174 -13.63 17.56 -32.80
CA SER A 174 -14.97 18.13 -33.03
C SER A 174 -15.90 17.91 -31.83
N LEU A 175 -15.93 16.69 -31.28
CA LEU A 175 -16.73 16.36 -30.11
C LEU A 175 -16.25 17.10 -28.86
N GLU A 176 -14.93 17.20 -28.65
CA GLU A 176 -14.37 17.95 -27.53
C GLU A 176 -14.74 19.43 -27.64
N GLN A 177 -14.56 20.07 -28.80
CA GLN A 177 -14.91 21.47 -28.99
C GLN A 177 -16.41 21.72 -28.74
N ARG A 178 -17.29 20.83 -29.22
CA ARG A 178 -18.75 20.94 -28.97
C ARG A 178 -19.07 20.75 -27.50
N THR A 179 -18.53 19.70 -26.88
CA THR A 179 -18.80 19.33 -25.48
C THR A 179 -18.25 20.36 -24.49
N GLN A 180 -17.04 20.87 -24.68
CA GLN A 180 -16.47 21.94 -23.85
C GLN A 180 -17.30 23.23 -23.92
N THR A 181 -17.85 23.55 -25.10
CA THR A 181 -18.69 24.75 -25.28
C THR A 181 -20.03 24.58 -24.56
N LEU A 182 -20.72 23.47 -24.79
CA LEU A 182 -21.99 23.15 -24.14
C LEU A 182 -21.87 23.05 -22.61
N LEU A 183 -20.83 22.37 -22.11
CA LEU A 183 -20.59 22.28 -20.66
C LEU A 183 -20.29 23.64 -20.04
N ARG A 184 -19.56 24.54 -20.72
CA ARG A 184 -19.32 25.90 -20.22
C ARG A 184 -20.62 26.71 -20.12
N GLU A 185 -21.44 26.69 -21.16
CA GLU A 185 -22.75 27.33 -21.16
C GLU A 185 -23.63 26.80 -20.03
N SER A 186 -23.79 25.47 -19.91
CA SER A 186 -24.61 24.85 -18.87
C SER A 186 -24.06 25.07 -17.46
N MET A 187 -22.73 25.09 -17.25
CA MET A 187 -22.14 25.48 -15.97
C MET A 187 -22.47 26.93 -15.60
N GLU A 188 -22.51 27.84 -16.57
CA GLU A 188 -22.90 29.23 -16.36
C GLU A 188 -24.42 29.37 -16.11
N GLU A 189 -25.27 28.65 -16.84
CA GLU A 189 -26.74 28.62 -16.61
C GLU A 189 -27.10 28.05 -15.23
N ILE A 190 -26.49 26.95 -14.79
CA ILE A 190 -26.69 26.37 -13.44
C ILE A 190 -26.30 27.39 -12.35
N ARG A 191 -25.26 28.21 -12.60
CA ARG A 191 -24.70 29.17 -11.64
C ARG A 191 -25.44 30.51 -11.62
N ARG A 192 -26.05 30.92 -12.74
CA ARG A 192 -26.58 32.29 -12.95
C ARG A 192 -27.70 32.66 -11.96
N PRO A 193 -28.75 31.86 -11.72
CA PRO A 193 -29.84 32.22 -10.79
C PRO A 193 -29.33 32.49 -9.37
N PHE A 194 -28.32 31.72 -8.93
CA PHE A 194 -27.69 31.90 -7.63
C PHE A 194 -26.85 33.18 -7.58
N ILE A 195 -26.05 33.45 -8.63
CA ILE A 195 -25.30 34.71 -8.75
C ILE A 195 -26.25 35.91 -8.75
N GLU A 196 -27.34 35.88 -9.50
CA GLU A 196 -28.28 36.99 -9.63
C GLU A 196 -29.05 37.24 -8.33
N THR A 197 -29.47 36.18 -7.62
CA THR A 197 -30.10 36.28 -6.31
C THR A 197 -29.14 36.86 -5.27
N ILE A 198 -27.89 36.39 -5.23
CA ILE A 198 -26.86 36.97 -4.36
C ILE A 198 -26.53 38.41 -4.74
N LYS A 199 -26.24 38.72 -6.00
CA LYS A 199 -25.82 40.07 -6.42
C LYS A 199 -26.94 41.11 -6.30
N GLY A 200 -28.18 40.69 -6.52
CA GLY A 200 -29.36 41.54 -6.42
C GLY A 200 -29.85 41.79 -5.00
N ARG A 201 -29.54 40.90 -4.02
CA ARG A 201 -30.04 41.00 -2.64
C ARG A 201 -28.95 41.15 -1.57
N LEU A 202 -27.71 40.76 -1.86
CA LEU A 202 -26.51 40.98 -1.02
C LEU A 202 -25.49 41.85 -1.79
N PRO A 203 -25.63 43.19 -1.77
CA PRO A 203 -24.68 44.09 -2.42
C PRO A 203 -23.22 43.87 -2.01
N LEU A 204 -23.02 43.34 -0.81
CA LEU A 204 -21.76 42.89 -0.21
C LEU A 204 -20.93 41.96 -1.11
N TYR A 205 -21.61 41.16 -1.94
CA TYR A 205 -20.99 40.18 -2.80
C TYR A 205 -20.83 40.66 -4.27
N ASN A 206 -21.17 41.91 -4.57
CA ASN A 206 -20.95 42.51 -5.90
C ASN A 206 -19.49 42.88 -6.18
N SER A 207 -18.71 43.24 -5.14
CA SER A 207 -17.32 43.69 -5.25
C SER A 207 -16.29 42.55 -5.33
N LEU A 208 -16.74 41.29 -5.39
CA LEU A 208 -15.87 40.12 -5.43
C LEU A 208 -15.80 39.49 -6.82
N PRO A 209 -14.62 39.05 -7.27
CA PRO A 209 -14.53 38.19 -8.45
C PRO A 209 -15.30 36.90 -8.18
N LEU A 210 -16.07 36.46 -9.18
CA LEU A 210 -16.75 35.16 -9.12
C LEU A 210 -15.73 34.06 -8.79
N PRO A 211 -16.06 33.09 -7.90
CA PRO A 211 -15.10 32.07 -7.45
C PRO A 211 -14.33 31.43 -8.60
N ARG A 212 -13.01 31.24 -8.37
CA ARG A 212 -12.01 30.93 -9.39
C ARG A 212 -12.31 29.59 -10.08
N THR A 213 -12.88 29.66 -11.27
CA THR A 213 -12.92 28.56 -12.25
C THR A 213 -11.52 28.10 -12.68
N GLY A 214 -10.48 28.89 -12.39
CA GLY A 214 -9.09 28.58 -12.66
C GLY A 214 -8.50 27.49 -11.75
N ARG A 215 -8.39 26.28 -12.30
CA ARG A 215 -7.53 25.15 -11.85
C ARG A 215 -7.96 24.41 -10.59
N THR A 216 -8.01 25.02 -9.40
CA THR A 216 -7.94 24.24 -8.15
C THR A 216 -9.18 23.40 -7.84
N ALA A 217 -10.38 23.97 -7.92
CA ALA A 217 -11.62 23.26 -7.53
C ALA A 217 -11.89 22.02 -8.38
N LEU A 218 -11.74 22.13 -9.71
CA LEU A 218 -11.94 21.02 -10.65
C LEU A 218 -10.86 19.94 -10.54
N VAL A 219 -9.62 20.29 -10.16
CA VAL A 219 -8.58 19.29 -9.84
C VAL A 219 -8.99 18.50 -8.60
N ILE A 220 -9.36 19.17 -7.50
CA ILE A 220 -9.70 18.52 -6.23
C ILE A 220 -10.90 17.57 -6.39
N SER A 221 -11.90 17.92 -7.22
CA SER A 221 -13.04 17.04 -7.52
C SER A 221 -12.71 15.82 -8.39
N LEU A 222 -11.55 15.79 -9.06
CA LEU A 222 -11.14 14.72 -9.98
C LEU A 222 -9.91 13.92 -9.48
N SER A 223 -9.21 14.39 -8.43
CA SER A 223 -8.03 13.72 -7.88
C SER A 223 -8.31 12.68 -6.79
N GLY A 224 -9.58 12.36 -6.53
CA GLY A 224 -10.02 11.55 -5.38
C GLY A 224 -9.52 10.10 -5.29
N GLU A 225 -8.98 9.53 -6.37
CA GLU A 225 -8.48 8.14 -6.40
C GLU A 225 -7.06 7.98 -6.98
N GLN A 226 -6.39 9.03 -7.46
CA GLN A 226 -5.13 8.91 -8.23
C GLN A 226 -4.01 9.89 -7.84
N ALA A 227 -3.96 10.29 -6.57
CA ALA A 227 -2.92 11.14 -5.99
C ALA A 227 -1.59 10.38 -5.71
N ASP A 228 -0.99 9.73 -6.72
CA ASP A 228 0.29 9.00 -6.57
C ASP A 228 1.27 9.14 -7.77
N ARG A 229 0.97 10.01 -8.75
CA ARG A 229 1.91 10.29 -9.86
C ARG A 229 1.96 11.75 -10.30
N GLY A 230 3.09 12.39 -9.99
CA GLY A 230 3.82 13.28 -10.90
C GLY A 230 3.19 14.63 -11.25
N ARG A 231 3.81 15.71 -10.74
CA ARG A 231 3.59 17.10 -11.15
C ARG A 231 3.38 17.26 -12.67
N LEU A 232 2.27 17.87 -13.08
CA LEU A 232 2.15 18.55 -14.38
C LEU A 232 1.76 20.01 -14.15
N SER A 233 2.51 20.91 -14.80
CA SER A 233 2.40 22.35 -14.64
C SER A 233 1.69 23.02 -15.82
N SER A 234 0.97 24.11 -15.53
CA SER A 234 0.31 25.01 -16.48
C SER A 234 -0.94 24.48 -17.20
N GLY A 235 -1.72 25.41 -17.79
CA GLY A 235 -2.95 25.12 -18.53
C GLY A 235 -4.25 25.46 -17.77
N VAL A 236 -5.27 25.92 -18.48
CA VAL A 236 -6.64 26.13 -17.95
C VAL A 236 -7.65 25.17 -18.62
N GLY A 237 -7.19 24.28 -19.52
CA GLY A 237 -8.07 23.37 -20.30
C GLY A 237 -7.94 21.87 -20.01
N LEU A 238 -6.97 21.40 -19.21
CA LEU A 238 -6.52 20.00 -19.30
C LEU A 238 -7.35 18.95 -18.54
N VAL A 239 -8.00 19.30 -17.42
CA VAL A 239 -8.41 18.27 -16.43
C VAL A 239 -9.72 17.57 -16.77
N GLY A 240 -10.66 18.25 -17.44
CA GLY A 240 -11.85 17.61 -18.00
C GLY A 240 -11.58 16.97 -19.36
N GLY A 241 -11.06 17.76 -20.31
CA GLY A 241 -10.88 17.37 -21.71
C GLY A 241 -10.04 16.11 -21.92
N LEU A 242 -8.94 15.94 -21.17
CA LEU A 242 -8.10 14.75 -21.29
C LEU A 242 -8.83 13.45 -20.94
N VAL A 243 -9.72 13.45 -19.94
CA VAL A 243 -10.40 12.20 -19.52
C VAL A 243 -11.37 11.75 -20.61
N LEU A 244 -12.18 12.68 -21.13
CA LEU A 244 -13.15 12.41 -22.22
C LEU A 244 -12.45 11.92 -23.49
N THR A 245 -11.40 12.62 -23.92
CA THR A 245 -10.68 12.30 -25.16
C THR A 245 -9.86 11.00 -25.06
N LEU A 246 -9.26 10.68 -23.91
CA LEU A 246 -8.49 9.45 -23.73
C LEU A 246 -9.37 8.19 -23.63
N LEU A 247 -10.59 8.29 -23.11
CA LEU A 247 -11.57 7.21 -23.12
C LEU A 247 -12.19 7.03 -24.51
N GLY A 248 -12.70 8.11 -25.11
CA GLY A 248 -13.25 8.13 -26.46
C GLY A 248 -12.26 7.59 -27.50
N ARG A 249 -10.98 7.96 -27.42
CA ARG A 249 -9.93 7.43 -28.32
C ARG A 249 -9.77 5.92 -28.22
N LYS A 250 -9.77 5.34 -27.01
CA LYS A 250 -9.64 3.88 -26.83
C LYS A 250 -10.86 3.12 -27.33
N LEU A 251 -12.07 3.64 -27.10
CA LEU A 251 -13.31 3.07 -27.62
C LEU A 251 -13.32 3.07 -29.16
N MET A 252 -13.07 4.23 -29.75
CA MET A 252 -13.09 4.43 -31.21
C MET A 252 -12.00 3.61 -31.92
N GLN A 253 -10.78 3.57 -31.38
CA GLN A 253 -9.69 2.76 -31.92
C GLN A 253 -10.02 1.25 -31.92
N ARG A 254 -10.64 0.72 -30.85
CA ARG A 254 -11.09 -0.68 -30.80
C ARG A 254 -12.14 -0.97 -31.86
N MET A 255 -13.18 -0.13 -31.94
CA MET A 255 -14.26 -0.25 -32.92
C MET A 255 -13.73 -0.26 -34.36
N MET A 256 -12.81 0.66 -34.70
CA MET A 256 -12.29 0.79 -36.06
C MET A 256 -11.37 -0.38 -36.44
N ASN A 257 -10.55 -0.86 -35.50
CA ASN A 257 -9.78 -2.10 -35.67
C ASN A 257 -10.70 -3.31 -35.91
N LEU A 258 -11.79 -3.43 -35.15
CA LEU A 258 -12.79 -4.49 -35.33
C LEU A 258 -13.50 -4.38 -36.67
N ALA A 259 -13.82 -3.17 -37.15
CA ALA A 259 -14.40 -2.96 -38.47
C ALA A 259 -13.46 -3.46 -39.58
N VAL A 260 -12.19 -3.03 -39.58
CA VAL A 260 -11.19 -3.47 -40.60
C VAL A 260 -11.06 -4.98 -40.67
N MET A 261 -11.00 -5.67 -39.52
CA MET A 261 -10.92 -7.14 -39.50
C MET A 261 -12.21 -7.83 -39.97
N LYS A 262 -13.39 -7.34 -39.56
CA LYS A 262 -14.69 -7.89 -40.00
C LYS A 262 -14.90 -7.71 -41.51
N ILE A 263 -14.53 -6.55 -42.05
CA ILE A 263 -14.66 -6.22 -43.47
C ILE A 263 -13.86 -7.19 -44.35
N GLY A 264 -12.64 -7.57 -43.95
CA GLY A 264 -11.81 -8.51 -44.72
C GLY A 264 -12.52 -9.84 -45.02
N GLY A 265 -13.20 -10.42 -44.02
CA GLY A 265 -13.99 -11.65 -44.18
C GLY A 265 -15.29 -11.48 -44.96
N LYS A 266 -15.90 -10.28 -44.94
CA LYS A 266 -17.11 -9.99 -45.74
C LYS A 266 -16.82 -9.69 -47.20
N VAL A 267 -15.71 -9.01 -47.49
CA VAL A 267 -15.25 -8.73 -48.87
C VAL A 267 -15.06 -10.04 -49.62
N LEU A 268 -14.47 -11.03 -48.97
CA LEU A 268 -14.33 -12.39 -49.52
C LEU A 268 -15.67 -12.96 -50.03
N SER A 269 -16.73 -12.90 -49.21
CA SER A 269 -18.02 -13.52 -49.53
C SER A 269 -18.78 -12.80 -50.65
N ARG A 270 -18.57 -11.48 -50.83
CA ARG A 270 -19.08 -10.74 -52.00
C ARG A 270 -18.28 -11.03 -53.28
N VAL A 271 -16.97 -11.22 -53.17
CA VAL A 271 -16.06 -11.30 -54.33
C VAL A 271 -16.02 -12.71 -54.95
N ILE A 272 -16.15 -13.78 -54.17
CA ILE A 272 -16.18 -15.17 -54.67
C ILE A 272 -17.26 -15.38 -55.78
N PRO A 273 -18.53 -14.96 -55.62
CA PRO A 273 -19.53 -15.07 -56.68
C PRO A 273 -19.19 -14.27 -57.95
N VAL A 274 -18.62 -13.08 -57.81
CA VAL A 274 -18.31 -12.19 -58.95
C VAL A 274 -17.13 -12.72 -59.77
N ILE A 275 -16.11 -13.29 -59.11
CA ILE A 275 -15.02 -14.04 -59.77
C ILE A 275 -15.62 -15.13 -60.68
N GLY A 276 -16.47 -16.00 -60.12
CA GLY A 276 -17.00 -17.17 -60.81
C GLY A 276 -17.80 -16.84 -62.07
N VAL A 277 -18.61 -15.79 -62.04
CA VAL A 277 -19.42 -15.37 -63.21
C VAL A 277 -18.60 -14.52 -64.19
N GLY A 278 -17.80 -13.58 -63.71
CA GLY A 278 -17.07 -12.64 -64.56
C GLY A 278 -15.93 -13.29 -65.35
N MET A 279 -15.21 -14.24 -64.76
CA MET A 279 -14.01 -14.84 -65.38
C MET A 279 -14.33 -15.94 -66.40
N LEU A 280 -15.47 -16.63 -66.27
CA LEU A 280 -15.92 -17.62 -67.25
C LEU A 280 -16.42 -17.01 -68.57
N LEU A 281 -16.73 -15.71 -68.60
CA LEU A 281 -17.31 -15.03 -69.77
C LEU A 281 -16.28 -14.33 -70.68
N TYR A 282 -14.98 -14.32 -70.32
CA TYR A 282 -13.94 -13.55 -71.03
C TYR A 282 -12.64 -14.34 -71.28
N GLU A 283 -12.67 -15.25 -72.26
CA GLU A 283 -11.53 -16.13 -72.59
C GLU A 283 -10.21 -15.38 -72.94
N GLY A 284 -10.32 -14.20 -73.56
CA GLY A 284 -9.20 -13.49 -74.20
C GLY A 284 -8.31 -12.60 -73.31
N ILE A 285 -8.58 -12.49 -72.00
CA ILE A 285 -7.90 -11.49 -71.14
C ILE A 285 -6.47 -11.91 -70.76
N GLN A 286 -5.52 -10.97 -70.91
CA GLN A 286 -4.13 -11.08 -70.42
C GLN A 286 -4.05 -10.81 -68.91
N MET A 287 -3.11 -11.47 -68.22
CA MET A 287 -3.01 -11.49 -66.74
C MET A 287 -3.00 -10.10 -66.07
N GLY A 288 -2.35 -9.09 -66.69
CA GLY A 288 -2.34 -7.72 -66.15
C GLY A 288 -3.72 -7.04 -66.13
N GLN A 289 -4.52 -7.22 -67.17
CA GLN A 289 -5.89 -6.68 -67.24
C GLN A 289 -6.84 -7.37 -66.25
N ALA A 290 -6.66 -8.69 -66.05
CA ALA A 290 -7.39 -9.45 -65.05
C ALA A 290 -7.10 -8.97 -63.63
N LYS A 291 -5.81 -8.76 -63.30
CA LYS A 291 -5.36 -8.18 -62.03
C LYS A 291 -6.03 -6.81 -61.78
N THR A 292 -6.01 -5.90 -62.75
CA THR A 292 -6.62 -4.56 -62.56
C THR A 292 -8.13 -4.62 -62.35
N ALA A 293 -8.85 -5.51 -63.04
CA ALA A 293 -10.29 -5.67 -62.86
C ALA A 293 -10.63 -6.30 -61.49
N PHE A 294 -9.82 -7.27 -61.05
CA PHE A 294 -10.00 -7.93 -59.75
C PHE A 294 -9.67 -7.01 -58.57
N GLU A 295 -8.58 -6.25 -58.63
CA GLU A 295 -8.29 -5.21 -57.63
C GLU A 295 -9.41 -4.17 -57.55
N GLU A 296 -9.99 -3.79 -58.67
CA GLU A 296 -11.07 -2.81 -58.73
C GLU A 296 -12.36 -3.32 -58.08
N GLU A 297 -12.68 -4.61 -58.24
CA GLU A 297 -13.81 -5.23 -57.56
C GLU A 297 -13.54 -5.43 -56.05
N LEU A 298 -12.28 -5.65 -55.66
CA LEU A 298 -11.85 -5.64 -54.25
C LEU A 298 -12.02 -4.25 -53.63
N ARG A 299 -11.62 -3.16 -54.32
CA ARG A 299 -11.81 -1.78 -53.85
C ARG A 299 -13.30 -1.48 -53.63
N LYS A 300 -14.15 -1.81 -54.60
CA LYS A 300 -15.61 -1.61 -54.53
C LYS A 300 -16.25 -2.40 -53.41
N SER A 301 -15.92 -3.70 -53.32
CA SER A 301 -16.45 -4.57 -52.26
C SER A 301 -15.99 -4.12 -50.87
N PHE A 302 -14.73 -3.70 -50.73
CA PHE A 302 -14.21 -3.17 -49.47
C PHE A 302 -14.89 -1.86 -49.08
N LEU A 303 -15.03 -0.89 -50.00
CA LEU A 303 -15.71 0.37 -49.73
C LEU A 303 -17.19 0.16 -49.39
N ALA A 304 -17.87 -0.77 -50.06
CA ALA A 304 -19.29 -1.10 -49.84
C ALA A 304 -19.57 -1.93 -48.57
N GLU A 305 -18.56 -2.56 -47.97
CA GLU A 305 -18.63 -3.12 -46.61
C GLU A 305 -18.17 -2.08 -45.56
N TYR A 306 -17.16 -1.26 -45.87
CA TYR A 306 -16.65 -0.22 -44.96
C TYR A 306 -17.71 0.85 -44.66
N THR A 307 -18.42 1.31 -45.68
CA THR A 307 -19.54 2.26 -45.55
C THR A 307 -20.79 1.66 -44.89
N ALA A 308 -20.87 0.32 -44.77
CA ALA A 308 -21.93 -0.37 -44.04
C ALA A 308 -21.56 -0.63 -42.56
N ASP A 309 -20.29 -0.94 -42.26
CA ASP A 309 -19.80 -1.22 -40.90
C ASP A 309 -19.36 0.02 -40.12
N VAL A 310 -18.94 1.10 -40.79
CA VAL A 310 -18.49 2.35 -40.17
C VAL A 310 -19.50 3.45 -40.46
N THR A 311 -20.55 3.52 -39.66
CA THR A 311 -21.68 4.47 -39.80
C THR A 311 -21.83 5.35 -38.56
N VAL A 312 -22.69 6.38 -38.62
CA VAL A 312 -23.03 7.19 -37.42
C VAL A 312 -23.50 6.31 -36.25
N ASP A 313 -24.28 5.26 -36.54
CA ASP A 313 -24.81 4.36 -35.52
C ASP A 313 -23.73 3.43 -34.94
N SER A 314 -22.77 2.98 -35.76
CA SER A 314 -21.62 2.23 -35.27
C SER A 314 -20.71 3.10 -34.40
N VAL A 315 -20.43 4.35 -34.81
CA VAL A 315 -19.52 5.26 -34.10
C VAL A 315 -20.11 5.82 -32.81
N TRP A 316 -21.40 6.20 -32.82
CA TRP A 316 -22.03 6.87 -31.68
C TRP A 316 -22.75 5.90 -30.74
N ASN A 317 -23.63 5.04 -31.28
CA ASN A 317 -24.57 4.26 -30.48
C ASN A 317 -24.09 2.85 -30.13
N SER A 318 -23.24 2.24 -30.96
CA SER A 318 -22.85 0.84 -30.79
C SER A 318 -21.74 0.62 -29.75
N SER A 319 -21.79 -0.53 -29.08
CA SER A 319 -20.68 -1.04 -28.26
C SER A 319 -19.74 -1.89 -29.13
N PRO A 320 -18.40 -1.77 -29.01
CA PRO A 320 -17.45 -2.58 -29.79
C PRO A 320 -17.60 -4.09 -29.52
N ASP A 321 -17.81 -4.46 -28.26
CA ASP A 321 -17.75 -5.84 -27.73
C ASP A 321 -19.01 -6.23 -26.92
N GLY A 322 -20.02 -5.36 -26.87
CA GLY A 322 -21.21 -5.51 -26.01
C GLY A 322 -20.97 -5.23 -24.51
N ALA A 323 -19.75 -5.45 -24.01
CA ALA A 323 -19.36 -5.27 -22.60
C ALA A 323 -18.83 -3.87 -22.25
N MET A 324 -18.46 -3.06 -23.25
CA MET A 324 -18.02 -1.66 -23.07
C MET A 324 -19.20 -0.71 -23.32
N PRO A 325 -19.25 0.49 -22.70
CA PRO A 325 -20.20 1.52 -23.10
C PRO A 325 -19.96 1.96 -24.56
N SER A 326 -21.01 2.41 -25.24
CA SER A 326 -20.87 3.12 -26.52
C SER A 326 -20.33 4.54 -26.32
N MET A 327 -19.91 5.20 -27.42
CA MET A 327 -19.40 6.57 -27.36
C MET A 327 -20.44 7.54 -26.79
N LYS A 328 -21.72 7.36 -27.16
CA LYS A 328 -22.84 8.07 -26.57
C LYS A 328 -22.92 7.86 -25.06
N GLN A 329 -22.94 6.62 -24.60
CA GLN A 329 -23.09 6.28 -23.17
C GLN A 329 -21.93 6.81 -22.31
N ASP A 330 -20.69 6.74 -22.82
CA ASP A 330 -19.51 7.31 -22.16
C ASP A 330 -19.66 8.84 -22.03
N MET A 331 -20.09 9.53 -23.09
CA MET A 331 -20.33 10.99 -23.01
C MET A 331 -21.50 11.35 -22.08
N GLU A 332 -22.61 10.60 -22.09
CA GLU A 332 -23.76 10.82 -21.19
C GLU A 332 -23.37 10.65 -19.70
N MET A 333 -22.62 9.58 -19.39
CA MET A 333 -22.08 9.32 -18.05
C MET A 333 -21.13 10.43 -17.60
N ASN A 334 -20.20 10.84 -18.47
CA ASN A 334 -19.23 11.88 -18.15
C ASN A 334 -19.87 13.27 -17.99
N VAL A 335 -20.78 13.68 -18.87
CA VAL A 335 -21.56 14.93 -18.74
C VAL A 335 -22.34 14.94 -17.44
N SER A 336 -22.99 13.83 -17.09
CA SER A 336 -23.71 13.68 -15.82
C SER A 336 -22.78 13.84 -14.61
N SER A 337 -21.63 13.16 -14.61
CA SER A 337 -20.62 13.26 -13.54
C SER A 337 -20.09 14.70 -13.38
N ILE A 338 -19.78 15.37 -14.49
CA ILE A 338 -19.27 16.75 -14.49
C ILE A 338 -20.31 17.72 -13.93
N LEU A 339 -21.58 17.64 -14.37
CA LEU A 339 -22.62 18.56 -13.93
C LEU A 339 -23.08 18.30 -12.49
N VAL A 340 -23.10 17.05 -12.01
CA VAL A 340 -23.38 16.72 -10.60
C VAL A 340 -22.23 17.14 -9.67
N ASN A 341 -20.98 17.04 -10.11
CA ASN A 341 -19.85 17.60 -9.35
C ASN A 341 -19.88 19.14 -9.35
N TRP A 342 -20.32 19.78 -10.45
CA TRP A 342 -20.56 21.21 -10.49
C TRP A 342 -21.70 21.65 -9.55
N GLU A 343 -22.79 20.87 -9.44
CA GLU A 343 -23.84 21.07 -8.44
C GLU A 343 -23.27 21.10 -7.02
N ARG A 344 -22.42 20.11 -6.69
CA ARG A 344 -21.78 20.00 -5.37
C ARG A 344 -20.89 21.20 -5.06
N ILE A 345 -20.12 21.67 -6.05
CA ILE A 345 -19.28 22.87 -5.93
C ILE A 345 -20.16 24.11 -5.71
N CYS A 346 -21.19 24.32 -6.55
CA CYS A 346 -22.13 25.42 -6.41
C CYS A 346 -22.82 25.42 -5.03
N ARG A 347 -23.35 24.28 -4.57
CA ARG A 347 -23.99 24.13 -3.25
C ARG A 347 -23.01 24.41 -2.10
N TYR A 348 -21.75 24.00 -2.22
CA TYR A 348 -20.72 24.27 -1.20
C TYR A 348 -20.31 25.75 -1.15
N GLU A 349 -20.00 26.37 -2.30
CA GLU A 349 -19.68 27.80 -2.39
C GLU A 349 -20.83 28.65 -1.85
N ALA A 350 -22.06 28.33 -2.28
CA ALA A 350 -23.28 28.98 -1.86
C ALA A 350 -23.56 28.84 -0.37
N GLY A 351 -23.52 27.61 0.15
CA GLY A 351 -23.72 27.33 1.57
C GLY A 351 -22.72 28.10 2.42
N SER A 352 -21.45 28.18 2.02
CA SER A 352 -20.43 28.98 2.69
C SER A 352 -20.80 30.48 2.74
N MET A 353 -21.32 31.05 1.65
CA MET A 353 -21.75 32.46 1.62
C MET A 353 -23.01 32.72 2.48
N ILE A 354 -23.96 31.78 2.48
CA ILE A 354 -25.19 31.83 3.30
C ILE A 354 -24.86 31.72 4.80
N HIS A 355 -23.94 30.84 5.18
CA HIS A 355 -23.54 30.67 6.58
C HIS A 355 -22.63 31.83 7.06
N CYS A 356 -21.81 32.41 6.19
CA CYS A 356 -21.12 33.68 6.47
C CYS A 356 -22.12 34.80 6.78
N ALA A 357 -23.17 34.95 5.96
CA ALA A 357 -24.25 35.90 6.16
C ALA A 357 -25.01 35.67 7.50
N ARG A 358 -25.29 34.41 7.84
CA ARG A 358 -25.95 34.07 9.12
C ARG A 358 -25.05 34.27 10.34
N ILE A 359 -23.74 34.03 10.26
CA ILE A 359 -22.81 34.31 11.37
C ILE A 359 -22.57 35.82 11.55
N LEU A 360 -22.56 36.60 10.47
CA LEU A 360 -22.61 38.07 10.53
C LEU A 360 -23.85 38.58 11.29
N ALA A 361 -25.00 37.93 11.10
CA ALA A 361 -26.24 38.29 11.78
C ALA A 361 -26.37 37.76 13.23
N SER A 362 -25.70 36.65 13.58
CA SER A 362 -25.92 35.95 14.86
C SER A 362 -24.74 35.94 15.85
N SER A 363 -23.50 36.20 15.42
CA SER A 363 -22.35 36.23 16.33
C SER A 363 -22.14 37.62 16.93
N GLU A 364 -22.22 37.72 18.26
CA GLU A 364 -21.99 38.97 19.00
C GLU A 364 -20.58 39.53 18.75
N TYR A 365 -19.53 38.70 18.81
CA TYR A 365 -18.15 39.13 18.49
C TYR A 365 -18.01 39.78 17.11
N VAL A 366 -18.69 39.23 16.10
CA VAL A 366 -18.66 39.75 14.73
C VAL A 366 -19.47 41.05 14.62
N ARG A 367 -20.64 41.11 15.27
CA ARG A 367 -21.50 42.31 15.30
C ARG A 367 -20.83 43.47 16.03
N ASP A 368 -20.24 43.23 17.20
CA ASP A 368 -19.47 44.22 17.97
C ASP A 368 -18.27 44.72 17.18
N TYR A 369 -17.60 43.87 16.40
CA TYR A 369 -16.54 44.32 15.49
C TYR A 369 -17.09 45.22 14.37
N VAL A 370 -18.23 44.88 13.77
CA VAL A 370 -18.84 45.67 12.68
C VAL A 370 -19.37 47.02 13.20
N ASP A 371 -20.11 47.07 14.30
CA ASP A 371 -20.62 48.33 14.86
C ASP A 371 -19.46 49.25 15.33
N ARG A 372 -18.43 48.71 16.01
CA ARG A 372 -17.24 49.51 16.39
C ARG A 372 -16.48 50.08 15.20
N GLU A 373 -16.47 49.40 14.05
CA GLU A 373 -15.88 49.94 12.82
C GLU A 373 -16.78 50.98 12.15
N LEU A 374 -18.11 50.80 12.17
CA LEU A 374 -19.07 51.81 11.71
C LEU A 374 -19.02 53.09 12.55
N GLU A 375 -18.90 52.98 13.88
CA GLU A 375 -18.69 54.11 14.79
C GLU A 375 -17.39 54.88 14.51
N ARG A 376 -16.34 54.18 14.02
CA ARG A 376 -15.09 54.80 13.56
C ARG A 376 -15.20 55.47 12.19
N GLY A 377 -16.34 55.32 11.50
CA GLY A 377 -16.57 55.84 10.15
C GLY A 377 -16.00 54.95 9.02
N SER A 378 -15.66 53.69 9.30
CA SER A 378 -15.27 52.73 8.26
C SER A 378 -16.47 52.43 7.35
N ASP A 379 -16.23 52.36 6.03
CA ASP A 379 -17.26 51.96 5.07
C ASP A 379 -17.72 50.50 5.32
N PHE A 380 -19.04 50.30 5.41
CA PHE A 380 -19.68 49.01 5.63
C PHE A 380 -19.24 47.95 4.61
N GLN A 381 -19.04 48.31 3.33
CA GLN A 381 -18.57 47.36 2.31
C GLN A 381 -17.12 46.93 2.59
N ALA A 382 -16.23 47.86 2.93
CA ALA A 382 -14.85 47.56 3.32
C ALA A 382 -14.76 46.69 4.59
N VAL A 383 -15.58 46.97 5.61
CA VAL A 383 -15.68 46.16 6.83
C VAL A 383 -16.10 44.72 6.50
N LEU A 384 -17.10 44.54 5.62
CA LEU A 384 -17.63 43.23 5.27
C LEU A 384 -16.74 42.44 4.32
N GLN A 385 -15.97 43.11 3.45
CA GLN A 385 -14.87 42.47 2.73
C GLN A 385 -13.81 41.91 3.69
N LYS A 386 -13.49 42.65 4.76
CA LYS A 386 -12.55 42.18 5.79
C LYS A 386 -13.11 40.97 6.55
N VAL A 387 -14.39 40.98 6.98
CA VAL A 387 -15.02 39.81 7.61
C VAL A 387 -15.10 38.62 6.66
N ARG A 388 -15.42 38.80 5.37
CA ARG A 388 -15.36 37.71 4.37
C ARG A 388 -13.94 37.14 4.26
N SER A 389 -12.90 37.98 4.21
CA SER A 389 -11.52 37.50 4.09
C SER A 389 -11.05 36.68 5.30
N LEU A 390 -11.68 36.90 6.47
CA LEU A 390 -11.53 36.08 7.67
C LEU A 390 -12.38 34.80 7.57
N TRP A 391 -13.62 34.86 7.05
CA TRP A 391 -14.48 33.69 6.84
C TRP A 391 -13.85 32.67 5.87
N GLU A 392 -13.18 33.14 4.82
CA GLU A 392 -12.43 32.28 3.88
C GLU A 392 -11.27 31.51 4.55
N ALA A 393 -10.75 32.00 5.68
CA ALA A 393 -9.67 31.35 6.44
C ALA A 393 -10.17 30.58 7.69
N PHE A 394 -11.30 30.97 8.29
CA PHE A 394 -11.74 30.44 9.59
C PHE A 394 -13.17 29.88 9.64
N GLY A 395 -14.02 30.17 8.64
CA GLY A 395 -15.41 29.70 8.60
C GLY A 395 -16.15 29.91 9.93
N TYR A 396 -16.81 28.84 10.41
CA TYR A 396 -17.58 28.83 11.65
C TYR A 396 -16.77 29.20 12.90
N SER A 397 -15.44 29.01 12.92
CA SER A 397 -14.60 29.37 14.05
C SER A 397 -14.67 30.87 14.38
N LEU A 398 -15.00 31.74 13.41
CA LEU A 398 -15.21 33.17 13.66
C LEU A 398 -16.28 33.49 14.72
N ALA A 399 -17.22 32.57 14.97
CA ALA A 399 -18.25 32.78 15.97
C ALA A 399 -17.77 32.53 17.41
N LEU A 400 -16.58 31.92 17.60
CA LEU A 400 -16.10 31.41 18.89
C LEU A 400 -15.24 32.42 19.68
N GLU A 401 -14.61 33.38 19.00
CA GLU A 401 -13.63 34.31 19.59
C GLU A 401 -13.75 35.71 18.95
N PRO A 402 -13.25 36.78 19.61
CA PRO A 402 -13.21 38.13 19.05
C PRO A 402 -12.53 38.20 17.67
N VAL A 403 -13.04 39.03 16.77
CA VAL A 403 -12.54 39.15 15.39
C VAL A 403 -11.07 39.61 15.34
N GLU A 404 -10.62 40.35 16.35
CA GLU A 404 -9.22 40.76 16.53
C GLU A 404 -8.25 39.58 16.74
N PHE A 405 -8.70 38.48 17.36
CA PHE A 405 -7.89 37.26 17.55
C PHE A 405 -7.63 36.55 16.22
N PHE A 406 -8.65 36.46 15.36
CA PHE A 406 -8.49 35.93 14.01
C PHE A 406 -7.67 36.86 13.09
N GLN A 407 -7.63 38.16 13.40
CA GLN A 407 -6.73 39.10 12.71
C GLN A 407 -5.27 38.92 13.14
N SER A 408 -4.95 38.59 14.39
CA SER A 408 -3.56 38.24 14.77
C SER A 408 -3.15 36.91 14.14
N MET A 409 -4.05 35.91 14.10
CA MET A 409 -3.79 34.65 13.37
C MET A 409 -3.48 34.86 11.88
N LEU A 410 -4.10 35.83 11.19
CA LEU A 410 -3.74 36.16 9.80
C LEU A 410 -2.40 36.89 9.63
N ILE A 411 -1.85 37.46 10.70
CA ILE A 411 -0.52 38.09 10.70
C ILE A 411 0.56 37.05 11.02
N ASP A 412 0.25 36.11 11.92
CA ASP A 412 1.16 35.04 12.36
C ASP A 412 1.19 33.81 11.42
N SER A 413 0.17 33.61 10.58
CA SER A 413 0.05 32.41 9.74
C SER A 413 0.82 32.48 8.42
N PRO A 414 1.55 31.42 8.03
CA PRO A 414 2.23 31.31 6.74
C PRO A 414 1.32 30.99 5.53
N ASP A 415 0.11 30.42 5.72
CA ASP A 415 -0.90 30.29 4.66
C ASP A 415 -2.33 30.42 5.20
N ARG A 416 -3.24 30.93 4.36
CA ARG A 416 -4.70 30.93 4.59
C ARG A 416 -5.33 29.57 4.28
N ASN A 417 -4.76 28.79 3.36
CA ASN A 417 -5.28 27.46 3.06
C ASN A 417 -5.14 26.51 4.26
N ASP A 418 -3.99 26.55 4.95
CA ASP A 418 -3.76 25.79 6.19
C ASP A 418 -4.77 26.18 7.28
N LEU A 419 -5.01 27.48 7.49
CA LEU A 419 -6.04 27.96 8.44
C LEU A 419 -7.44 27.44 8.06
N ALA A 420 -7.78 27.43 6.78
CA ALA A 420 -9.06 26.91 6.30
C ALA A 420 -9.17 25.38 6.47
N VAL A 421 -8.07 24.63 6.40
CA VAL A 421 -8.03 23.19 6.72
C VAL A 421 -8.24 22.96 8.23
N LEU A 422 -7.52 23.71 9.08
CA LEU A 422 -7.70 23.65 10.53
C LEU A 422 -9.16 23.96 10.93
N SER A 423 -9.68 25.09 10.47
CA SER A 423 -10.98 25.63 10.93
C SER A 423 -12.20 24.90 10.35
N ARG A 424 -12.01 23.99 9.39
CA ARG A 424 -13.04 23.04 8.93
C ARG A 424 -13.19 21.83 9.84
N ASP A 425 -12.14 21.47 10.57
CA ASP A 425 -12.12 20.33 11.47
C ASP A 425 -12.67 20.73 12.84
N GLY A 426 -13.94 20.44 13.10
CA GLY A 426 -14.61 20.78 14.35
C GLY A 426 -14.04 20.08 15.60
N GLU A 427 -13.18 19.07 15.42
CA GLU A 427 -12.43 18.43 16.51
C GLU A 427 -11.05 19.06 16.74
N SER A 428 -10.62 20.02 15.90
CA SER A 428 -9.29 20.61 16.02
C SER A 428 -9.21 21.56 17.21
N ARG A 429 -8.28 21.27 18.13
CA ARG A 429 -7.94 22.13 19.27
C ARG A 429 -7.12 23.36 18.87
N PHE A 430 -7.20 23.81 17.61
CA PHE A 430 -6.27 24.79 17.04
C PHE A 430 -6.38 26.18 17.69
N ILE A 431 -7.58 26.58 18.13
CA ILE A 431 -7.81 27.82 18.90
C ILE A 431 -7.13 27.74 20.27
N GLU A 432 -7.28 26.61 20.99
CA GLU A 432 -6.62 26.38 22.28
C GLU A 432 -5.09 26.37 22.14
N LEU A 433 -4.57 25.71 21.10
CA LEU A 433 -3.14 25.60 20.83
C LEU A 433 -2.54 26.95 20.40
N TYR A 434 -3.20 27.73 19.54
CA TYR A 434 -2.74 29.09 19.23
C TYR A 434 -2.83 30.02 20.45
N LYS A 435 -3.84 29.89 21.32
CA LYS A 435 -3.89 30.61 22.61
C LYS A 435 -2.73 30.26 23.55
N ALA A 436 -2.22 29.03 23.50
CA ALA A 436 -1.13 28.56 24.35
C ALA A 436 0.27 28.79 23.75
N TRP A 437 0.42 28.77 22.42
CA TRP A 437 1.72 28.73 21.73
C TRP A 437 1.91 29.80 20.64
N GLY A 438 0.86 30.54 20.27
CA GLY A 438 0.92 31.63 19.28
C GLY A 438 1.44 31.21 17.91
N ALA A 439 2.23 32.08 17.29
CA ALA A 439 2.82 31.88 15.97
C ALA A 439 3.64 30.57 15.84
N ASP A 440 4.28 30.08 16.91
CA ASP A 440 5.09 28.86 16.89
C ASP A 440 4.26 27.63 16.49
N PHE A 441 3.01 27.56 16.96
CA PHE A 441 2.06 26.51 16.56
C PHE A 441 1.75 26.58 15.05
N LEU A 442 1.44 27.76 14.51
CA LEU A 442 1.08 27.92 13.10
C LEU A 442 2.27 27.65 12.16
N ARG A 443 3.48 28.10 12.55
CA ARG A 443 4.72 27.87 11.79
C ARG A 443 5.14 26.40 11.80
N ALA A 444 4.97 25.70 12.93
CA ALA A 444 5.16 24.25 12.99
C ALA A 444 4.11 23.48 12.16
N VAL A 445 2.83 23.82 12.28
CA VAL A 445 1.72 23.16 11.55
C VAL A 445 1.90 23.25 10.04
N ASN A 446 2.27 24.42 9.50
CA ASN A 446 2.54 24.60 8.08
C ASN A 446 3.68 23.69 7.57
N ARG A 447 4.74 23.53 8.37
CA ARG A 447 5.90 22.71 7.98
C ARG A 447 5.60 21.21 8.03
N ILE A 448 4.70 20.75 8.90
CA ILE A 448 4.16 19.38 8.86
C ILE A 448 2.96 19.22 7.92
N GLY A 449 2.40 20.32 7.40
CA GLY A 449 1.17 20.38 6.61
C GLY A 449 -0.10 20.28 7.46
N ALA A 450 -1.05 21.22 7.30
CA ALA A 450 -2.29 21.22 8.08
C ALA A 450 -3.13 19.95 7.87
N GLU A 451 -3.13 19.36 6.67
CA GLU A 451 -3.83 18.11 6.39
C GLU A 451 -3.25 16.92 7.19
N ASN A 452 -1.94 16.89 7.45
CA ASN A 452 -1.34 15.84 8.28
C ASN A 452 -1.62 16.07 9.77
N TYR A 453 -1.66 17.32 10.22
CA TYR A 453 -2.13 17.66 11.58
C TYR A 453 -3.59 17.22 11.79
N VAL A 454 -4.49 17.52 10.86
CA VAL A 454 -5.92 17.17 10.95
C VAL A 454 -6.17 15.67 10.78
N SER A 455 -5.39 14.96 9.95
CA SER A 455 -5.64 13.54 9.61
C SER A 455 -4.92 12.51 10.48
N THR A 456 -4.22 12.89 11.55
CA THR A 456 -3.41 11.94 12.35
C THR A 456 -3.44 12.22 13.87
N GLU A 457 -2.63 11.48 14.62
CA GLU A 457 -2.51 11.50 16.09
C GLU A 457 -2.01 12.87 16.67
N TRP A 458 -1.75 13.89 15.85
CA TRP A 458 -1.28 15.22 16.31
C TRP A 458 -2.29 15.98 17.19
N LYS A 459 -3.60 15.99 16.85
CA LYS A 459 -4.63 16.78 17.58
C LYS A 459 -4.69 16.48 19.09
N SER A 460 -4.41 15.22 19.45
CA SER A 460 -4.47 14.70 20.83
C SER A 460 -3.08 14.54 21.47
N SER A 461 -2.03 15.03 20.82
CA SER A 461 -0.65 14.92 21.30
C SER A 461 -0.25 16.06 22.24
N ASP A 462 0.46 15.72 23.31
CA ASP A 462 1.01 16.68 24.29
C ASP A 462 2.41 17.16 23.85
N VAL A 463 2.51 17.64 22.61
CA VAL A 463 3.79 18.11 22.04
C VAL A 463 4.01 19.58 22.34
N ASN A 464 5.23 19.92 22.77
CA ASN A 464 5.67 21.30 22.93
C ASN A 464 5.93 21.95 21.55
N TRP A 465 5.00 22.78 21.10
CA TRP A 465 5.03 23.38 19.76
C TRP A 465 6.19 24.35 19.54
N SER A 466 6.65 25.07 20.58
CA SER A 466 7.84 25.94 20.45
C SER A 466 9.16 25.17 20.41
N VAL A 467 9.19 23.90 20.85
CA VAL A 467 10.32 23.00 20.57
C VAL A 467 10.21 22.44 19.15
N LEU A 468 9.00 22.09 18.70
CA LEU A 468 8.77 21.54 17.37
C LEU A 468 9.16 22.53 16.25
N ASP A 469 8.68 23.78 16.32
CA ASP A 469 8.99 24.84 15.35
C ASP A 469 10.51 25.05 15.17
N ARG A 470 11.22 25.32 16.27
CA ARG A 470 12.69 25.48 16.30
C ARG A 470 13.47 24.24 15.87
N THR A 471 12.87 23.05 15.87
CA THR A 471 13.53 21.83 15.37
C THR A 471 13.24 21.61 13.89
N LEU A 472 12.03 21.93 13.44
CA LEU A 472 11.66 21.96 12.02
C LEU A 472 12.42 23.04 11.24
N ASP A 473 12.94 24.08 11.90
CA ASP A 473 13.79 25.12 11.28
C ASP A 473 14.95 24.56 10.45
N PHE A 474 15.55 23.46 10.88
CA PHE A 474 16.68 22.80 10.20
C PHE A 474 16.24 21.72 9.20
N MET A 475 14.94 21.60 8.94
CA MET A 475 14.34 20.57 8.10
C MET A 475 13.59 21.16 6.89
N PRO A 476 13.52 20.43 5.76
CA PRO A 476 12.63 20.79 4.65
C PRO A 476 11.15 20.69 5.08
N PRO A 477 10.21 21.35 4.38
CA PRO A 477 8.78 21.14 4.60
C PRO A 477 8.39 19.68 4.37
N LEU A 478 7.66 19.11 5.34
CA LEU A 478 7.28 17.70 5.40
C LEU A 478 5.83 17.46 4.97
N GLY A 479 5.06 18.53 4.70
CA GLY A 479 3.61 18.48 4.42
C GLY A 479 3.15 17.55 3.29
N GLY A 480 4.05 17.13 2.40
CA GLY A 480 3.76 16.15 1.34
C GLY A 480 3.90 14.67 1.74
N ASP A 481 4.36 14.35 2.96
CA ASP A 481 4.61 12.98 3.41
C ASP A 481 4.02 12.71 4.81
N ARG A 482 2.89 12.01 4.81
CA ARG A 482 2.12 11.66 6.01
C ARG A 482 2.87 10.69 6.95
N GLU A 483 3.67 9.78 6.41
CA GLU A 483 4.39 8.79 7.24
C GLU A 483 5.65 9.41 7.85
N THR A 484 6.39 10.25 7.12
CA THR A 484 7.44 11.09 7.73
C THR A 484 6.89 11.95 8.87
N VAL A 485 5.76 12.63 8.66
CA VAL A 485 5.12 13.47 9.69
C VAL A 485 4.60 12.65 10.88
N ARG A 486 4.19 11.40 10.67
CA ARG A 486 3.80 10.47 11.73
C ARG A 486 5.00 9.93 12.51
N GLY A 487 6.12 9.67 11.85
CA GLY A 487 7.38 9.28 12.48
C GLY A 487 7.95 10.39 13.36
N LEU A 488 7.89 11.63 12.88
CA LEU A 488 8.23 12.83 13.64
C LEU A 488 7.41 12.92 14.94
N LEU A 489 6.11 12.66 14.90
CA LEU A 489 5.26 12.65 16.09
C LEU A 489 5.74 11.61 17.11
N PHE A 490 6.07 10.39 16.68
CA PHE A 490 6.54 9.33 17.59
C PHE A 490 7.90 9.66 18.21
N LEU A 491 8.80 10.28 17.46
CA LEU A 491 10.09 10.80 17.96
C LEU A 491 9.88 11.89 19.03
N MET A 492 8.99 12.85 18.76
CA MET A 492 8.66 13.94 19.70
C MET A 492 7.99 13.42 20.98
N GLN A 493 7.00 12.53 20.87
CA GLN A 493 6.33 11.88 22.02
C GLN A 493 7.30 11.06 22.88
N ALA A 494 8.34 10.48 22.27
CA ALA A 494 9.36 9.70 22.96
C ALA A 494 10.56 10.53 23.46
N GLY A 495 10.57 11.86 23.22
CA GLY A 495 11.64 12.76 23.65
C GLY A 495 12.98 12.54 22.95
N VAL A 496 12.97 12.10 21.69
CA VAL A 496 14.19 11.79 20.92
C VAL A 496 14.83 13.08 20.39
N PRO A 497 16.13 13.35 20.65
CA PRO A 497 16.85 14.44 19.98
C PRO A 497 16.92 14.19 18.47
N LEU A 498 16.37 15.12 17.69
CA LEU A 498 16.24 15.00 16.23
C LEU A 498 17.54 15.29 15.44
N ASP A 499 18.64 15.59 16.14
CA ASP A 499 19.95 15.84 15.53
C ASP A 499 20.43 14.65 14.70
N GLY A 500 20.44 14.81 13.38
CA GLY A 500 20.85 13.77 12.43
C GLY A 500 19.75 12.80 12.01
N ILE A 501 18.50 13.04 12.39
CA ILE A 501 17.34 12.26 11.91
C ILE A 501 16.88 12.80 10.54
N SER A 502 16.86 11.94 9.52
CA SER A 502 16.38 12.28 8.17
C SER A 502 14.87 12.00 8.00
N PRO A 503 14.19 12.61 7.02
CA PRO A 503 12.79 12.28 6.68
C PRO A 503 12.55 10.79 6.39
N ASP A 504 13.39 10.16 5.56
CA ASP A 504 13.36 8.70 5.28
C ASP A 504 13.38 7.85 6.56
N LEU A 505 14.23 8.24 7.52
CA LEU A 505 14.33 7.59 8.82
C LEU A 505 13.07 7.80 9.68
N MET A 506 12.38 8.94 9.56
CA MET A 506 11.08 9.16 10.20
C MET A 506 10.01 8.25 9.60
N ALA A 507 9.90 8.14 8.28
CA ALA A 507 8.96 7.23 7.62
C ALA A 507 9.21 5.76 8.01
N LYS A 508 10.47 5.32 8.08
CA LYS A 508 10.86 3.99 8.58
C LYS A 508 10.46 3.75 10.04
N ILE A 509 10.55 4.78 10.89
CA ILE A 509 10.09 4.74 12.28
C ILE A 509 8.56 4.69 12.39
N ALA A 510 7.83 5.41 11.52
CA ALA A 510 6.37 5.38 11.47
C ALA A 510 5.83 3.98 11.16
N ALA A 511 6.39 3.35 10.11
CA ALA A 511 6.05 1.99 9.71
C ALA A 511 6.34 0.93 10.80
N LYS A 512 7.32 1.16 11.68
CA LYS A 512 7.77 0.20 12.70
C LYS A 512 7.68 0.75 14.14
N LYS A 513 6.58 1.46 14.46
CA LYS A 513 6.30 2.12 15.75
C LYS A 513 6.64 1.29 17.00
N GLU A 514 6.23 0.01 17.05
CA GLU A 514 6.52 -0.86 18.20
C GLU A 514 8.01 -1.18 18.37
N VAL A 515 8.69 -1.48 17.26
CA VAL A 515 10.13 -1.76 17.27
C VAL A 515 10.88 -0.50 17.71
N PHE A 516 10.51 0.67 17.16
CA PHE A 516 11.06 1.96 17.56
C PHE A 516 10.93 2.20 19.07
N LEU A 517 9.73 2.03 19.65
CA LEU A 517 9.51 2.25 21.08
C LEU A 517 10.30 1.27 21.97
N ARG A 518 10.46 0.02 21.55
CA ARG A 518 11.29 -0.98 22.27
C ARG A 518 12.78 -0.67 22.15
N VAL A 519 13.25 -0.29 20.97
CA VAL A 519 14.66 0.06 20.71
C VAL A 519 15.04 1.34 21.45
N TRP A 520 14.24 2.41 21.36
CA TRP A 520 14.53 3.68 22.03
C TRP A 520 14.63 3.52 23.55
N ARG A 521 13.71 2.79 24.19
CA ARG A 521 13.78 2.46 25.63
C ARG A 521 15.07 1.73 26.04
N SER A 522 15.77 1.11 25.08
CA SER A 522 17.00 0.34 25.29
C SER A 522 18.29 1.13 24.97
N VAL A 523 18.21 2.15 24.11
CA VAL A 523 19.37 2.96 23.66
C VAL A 523 19.36 4.41 24.12
N ALA A 524 18.25 4.93 24.67
CA ALA A 524 18.14 6.32 25.09
C ALA A 524 19.24 6.72 26.10
N PRO A 525 19.87 7.90 25.97
CA PRO A 525 19.52 8.99 25.04
C PRO A 525 20.26 8.96 23.67
N ASP A 526 20.86 7.84 23.25
CA ASP A 526 21.68 7.77 22.03
C ASP A 526 20.84 7.73 20.74
N SER A 527 20.47 8.91 20.24
CA SER A 527 19.75 9.08 18.97
C SER A 527 20.57 8.67 17.74
N ARG A 528 21.91 8.72 17.83
CA ARG A 528 22.79 8.32 16.71
C ARG A 528 22.80 6.81 16.52
N LYS A 529 22.81 6.05 17.63
CA LYS A 529 22.67 4.59 17.63
C LYS A 529 21.29 4.17 17.15
N LEU A 530 20.23 4.85 17.58
CA LEU A 530 18.87 4.64 17.04
C LEU A 530 18.85 4.86 15.51
N ALA A 531 19.38 5.99 15.03
CA ALA A 531 19.41 6.32 13.61
C ALA A 531 20.19 5.26 12.81
N ALA A 532 21.39 4.88 13.25
CA ALA A 532 22.21 3.89 12.56
C ALA A 532 21.60 2.47 12.55
N LEU A 533 20.78 2.10 13.54
CA LEU A 533 20.02 0.84 13.51
C LEU A 533 18.88 0.85 12.48
N PHE A 534 18.18 1.98 12.34
CA PHE A 534 16.99 2.10 11.46
C PHE A 534 17.31 2.57 10.02
N THR A 535 18.47 3.18 9.76
CA THR A 535 18.83 3.67 8.42
C THR A 535 19.02 2.55 7.41
N GLY A 536 19.63 1.43 7.82
CA GLY A 536 19.93 0.29 6.95
C GLY A 536 18.95 -0.87 7.09
N ASP A 537 18.68 -1.57 5.99
CA ASP A 537 17.69 -2.65 5.96
C ASP A 537 18.18 -3.89 6.72
N ARG A 538 19.41 -4.34 6.45
CA ARG A 538 20.03 -5.52 7.09
C ARG A 538 19.98 -5.56 8.62
N PRO A 539 20.33 -4.49 9.38
CA PRO A 539 20.17 -4.51 10.83
C PRO A 539 18.70 -4.59 11.23
N MET A 540 17.77 -3.94 10.51
CA MET A 540 16.33 -4.04 10.78
C MET A 540 15.77 -5.45 10.54
N ASP A 541 16.19 -6.13 9.48
CA ASP A 541 15.77 -7.51 9.15
C ASP A 541 16.05 -8.50 10.28
N THR A 542 17.11 -8.26 11.06
CA THR A 542 17.46 -9.10 12.22
C THR A 542 16.92 -8.52 13.53
N LEU A 543 16.95 -7.20 13.70
CA LEU A 543 16.57 -6.52 14.94
C LEU A 543 15.08 -6.61 15.22
N GLU A 544 14.22 -6.44 14.21
CA GLU A 544 12.77 -6.50 14.35
C GLU A 544 12.28 -7.85 14.91
N PRO A 545 12.56 -9.01 14.28
CA PRO A 545 12.12 -10.29 14.81
C PRO A 545 12.80 -10.62 16.15
N SER A 546 14.04 -10.17 16.37
CA SER A 546 14.75 -10.31 17.67
C SER A 546 14.02 -9.58 18.81
N VAL A 547 13.69 -8.30 18.60
CA VAL A 547 13.02 -7.42 19.58
C VAL A 547 11.55 -7.81 19.83
N MET A 548 10.93 -8.50 18.86
CA MET A 548 9.58 -9.06 19.02
C MET A 548 9.60 -10.40 19.76
N ALA A 549 10.54 -11.31 19.46
CA ALA A 549 10.62 -12.64 20.08
C ALA A 549 11.28 -12.64 21.47
N TYR A 550 12.36 -11.87 21.65
CA TYR A 550 13.18 -11.84 22.87
C TYR A 550 13.41 -10.38 23.33
N PRO A 551 12.36 -9.67 23.80
CA PRO A 551 12.45 -8.24 24.08
C PRO A 551 13.45 -7.88 25.18
N GLU A 552 13.56 -8.68 26.24
CA GLU A 552 14.43 -8.37 27.38
C GLU A 552 15.91 -8.67 27.09
N ALA A 553 16.20 -9.82 26.50
CA ALA A 553 17.53 -10.09 25.96
C ALA A 553 17.93 -9.06 24.90
N SER A 554 17.03 -8.66 24.00
CA SER A 554 17.32 -7.65 22.98
C SER A 554 17.61 -6.28 23.60
N ALA A 555 16.91 -5.89 24.66
CA ALA A 555 17.18 -4.64 25.39
C ALA A 555 18.57 -4.63 26.03
N ILE A 556 19.04 -5.77 26.58
CA ILE A 556 20.41 -5.92 27.08
C ILE A 556 21.42 -5.74 25.95
N PHE A 557 21.23 -6.45 24.82
CA PHE A 557 22.18 -6.38 23.71
C PHE A 557 22.17 -5.01 22.99
N LEU A 558 21.01 -4.35 22.88
CA LEU A 558 20.87 -2.99 22.36
C LEU A 558 21.56 -1.94 23.23
N ARG A 559 21.56 -2.12 24.56
CA ARG A 559 22.32 -1.24 25.46
C ARG A 559 23.82 -1.52 25.33
N ASP A 560 24.23 -2.77 25.51
CA ASP A 560 25.62 -3.14 25.79
C ASP A 560 26.51 -3.30 24.55
N TYR A 561 25.94 -3.44 23.34
CA TYR A 561 26.70 -3.59 22.08
C TYR A 561 26.44 -2.46 21.07
N GLY A 562 27.41 -2.20 20.19
CA GLY A 562 27.28 -1.26 19.07
C GLY A 562 26.47 -1.81 17.90
N VAL A 563 26.14 -0.95 16.92
CA VAL A 563 25.38 -1.30 15.70
C VAL A 563 26.09 -2.39 14.89
N GLU A 564 27.42 -2.44 14.95
CA GLU A 564 28.28 -3.48 14.39
C GLU A 564 27.81 -4.91 14.73
N PHE A 565 27.29 -5.15 15.94
CA PHE A 565 26.76 -6.47 16.31
C PHE A 565 25.57 -6.88 15.41
N TRP A 566 24.61 -5.98 15.26
CA TRP A 566 23.39 -6.16 14.48
C TRP A 566 23.61 -6.16 12.96
N THR A 567 24.81 -5.77 12.49
CA THR A 567 25.15 -5.74 11.06
C THR A 567 26.18 -6.78 10.62
N SER A 568 27.10 -7.20 11.50
CA SER A 568 28.21 -8.12 11.12
C SER A 568 27.98 -9.59 11.46
N TRP A 569 27.18 -9.90 12.50
CA TRP A 569 26.86 -11.27 12.89
C TRP A 569 25.75 -11.83 11.99
N SER A 570 25.57 -13.16 11.96
CA SER A 570 24.41 -13.75 11.29
C SER A 570 23.16 -13.65 12.17
N SER A 571 21.98 -13.65 11.55
CA SER A 571 20.71 -13.61 12.28
C SER A 571 20.53 -14.85 13.17
N GLU A 572 21.06 -16.01 12.77
CA GLU A 572 21.04 -17.25 13.56
C GLU A 572 21.92 -17.12 14.82
N ASP A 573 23.14 -16.58 14.70
CA ASP A 573 24.01 -16.32 15.86
C ASP A 573 23.39 -15.33 16.84
N ILE A 574 22.73 -14.29 16.33
CA ILE A 574 22.03 -13.31 17.16
C ILE A 574 20.84 -13.97 17.89
N PHE A 575 20.03 -14.76 17.20
CA PHE A 575 18.90 -15.48 17.80
C PHE A 575 19.31 -16.48 18.88
N ASP A 576 20.36 -17.27 18.63
CA ASP A 576 20.91 -18.19 19.63
C ASP A 576 21.47 -17.44 20.84
N LEU A 577 22.23 -16.35 20.65
CA LEU A 577 22.74 -15.52 21.76
C LEU A 577 21.63 -14.89 22.61
N LEU A 578 20.53 -14.48 21.99
CA LEU A 578 19.36 -13.97 22.71
C LEU A 578 18.66 -15.09 23.52
N ARG A 579 18.53 -16.29 22.95
CA ARG A 579 17.97 -17.45 23.69
C ARG A 579 18.88 -17.91 24.83
N ILE A 580 20.21 -17.88 24.65
CA ILE A 580 21.19 -18.14 25.72
C ILE A 580 21.05 -17.10 26.84
N SER A 581 20.88 -15.82 26.50
CA SER A 581 20.66 -14.71 27.45
C SER A 581 19.37 -14.88 28.27
N GLU A 582 18.26 -15.24 27.61
CA GLU A 582 16.98 -15.60 28.25
C GLU A 582 17.13 -16.79 29.21
N PHE A 583 17.79 -17.86 28.77
CA PHE A 583 18.01 -19.07 29.56
C PHE A 583 18.87 -18.81 30.80
N ARG A 584 19.99 -18.08 30.64
CA ARG A 584 20.85 -17.65 31.75
C ARG A 584 20.09 -16.81 32.77
N GLY A 585 19.22 -15.91 32.32
CA GLY A 585 18.35 -15.10 33.19
C GLY A 585 17.46 -15.96 34.09
N LYS A 586 16.71 -16.88 33.46
CA LYS A 586 15.79 -17.81 34.15
C LYS A 586 16.53 -18.76 35.10
N SER A 587 17.68 -19.28 34.67
CA SER A 587 18.53 -20.17 35.50
C SER A 587 19.13 -19.46 36.71
N ALA A 588 19.41 -18.16 36.60
CA ALA A 588 19.87 -17.32 37.71
C ALA A 588 18.73 -16.84 38.64
N GLY A 589 17.50 -17.35 38.49
CA GLY A 589 16.33 -16.97 39.29
C GLY A 589 15.86 -15.52 39.06
N ARG A 590 16.28 -14.89 37.95
CA ARG A 590 15.85 -13.53 37.60
C ARG A 590 14.52 -13.59 36.86
N THR A 591 13.74 -12.53 36.98
CA THR A 591 12.50 -12.34 36.20
C THR A 591 12.76 -12.10 34.71
N GLY A 592 14.02 -11.95 34.30
CA GLY A 592 14.41 -11.56 32.96
C GLY A 592 15.85 -11.96 32.59
N ALA A 593 16.21 -11.68 31.34
CA ALA A 593 17.46 -12.13 30.70
C ALA A 593 18.78 -11.70 31.41
N ALA A 594 19.87 -12.38 31.10
CA ALA A 594 21.20 -12.11 31.68
C ALA A 594 22.28 -11.92 30.61
N ALA A 595 23.06 -10.84 30.75
CA ALA A 595 24.08 -10.45 29.78
C ALA A 595 25.11 -11.56 29.49
N VAL A 596 25.28 -11.86 28.20
CA VAL A 596 26.39 -12.65 27.67
C VAL A 596 27.57 -11.72 27.44
N ARG A 597 28.78 -12.12 27.86
CA ARG A 597 29.99 -11.29 27.69
C ARG A 597 30.54 -11.32 26.26
N PRO A 598 31.20 -10.25 25.78
CA PRO A 598 31.66 -10.16 24.38
C PRO A 598 32.58 -11.29 23.93
N ASP A 599 33.41 -11.78 24.85
CA ASP A 599 34.42 -12.84 24.75
C ASP A 599 33.84 -14.25 24.89
N GLU A 600 32.79 -14.44 25.70
CA GLU A 600 32.14 -15.74 25.87
C GLU A 600 31.31 -16.17 24.64
N ARG A 601 30.84 -15.22 23.81
CA ARG A 601 29.83 -15.45 22.76
C ARG A 601 30.12 -16.63 21.82
N VAL A 602 31.33 -16.73 21.29
CA VAL A 602 31.68 -17.76 20.27
C VAL A 602 31.65 -19.16 20.89
N ALA A 603 32.24 -19.33 22.08
CA ALA A 603 32.21 -20.60 22.80
C ALA A 603 30.78 -20.99 23.20
N LEU A 604 29.98 -20.04 23.69
CA LEU A 604 28.59 -20.31 24.08
C LEU A 604 27.72 -20.71 22.88
N LEU A 605 27.93 -20.15 21.69
CA LEU A 605 27.25 -20.57 20.46
C LEU A 605 27.58 -22.01 20.08
N GLU A 606 28.86 -22.40 20.10
CA GLU A 606 29.28 -23.78 19.82
C GLU A 606 28.66 -24.76 20.83
N VAL A 607 28.72 -24.44 22.12
CA VAL A 607 28.13 -25.25 23.21
C VAL A 607 26.61 -25.38 23.06
N PHE A 608 25.93 -24.28 22.71
CA PHE A 608 24.48 -24.26 22.53
C PHE A 608 24.04 -25.09 21.32
N ARG A 609 24.67 -24.92 20.15
CA ARG A 609 24.33 -25.70 18.96
C ARG A 609 24.64 -27.19 19.12
N ARG A 610 25.67 -27.53 19.92
CA ARG A 610 26.08 -28.92 20.16
C ARG A 610 25.28 -29.64 21.25
N THR A 611 24.82 -28.95 22.30
CA THR A 611 24.22 -29.58 23.50
C THR A 611 23.04 -28.80 24.12
N GLY A 612 22.62 -27.71 23.51
CA GLY A 612 21.49 -26.88 23.93
C GLY A 612 21.67 -26.20 25.29
N GLU A 613 20.54 -25.86 25.89
CA GLU A 613 20.44 -25.19 27.21
C GLU A 613 21.15 -25.97 28.33
N ARG A 614 21.23 -27.30 28.24
CA ARG A 614 21.99 -28.14 29.19
C ARG A 614 23.51 -27.91 29.09
N GLY A 615 24.04 -27.64 27.90
CA GLY A 615 25.44 -27.26 27.72
C GLY A 615 25.77 -25.94 28.40
N ILE A 616 24.92 -24.93 28.22
CA ILE A 616 25.05 -23.62 28.86
C ILE A 616 25.01 -23.75 30.38
N ALA A 617 24.10 -24.57 30.92
CA ALA A 617 24.05 -24.83 32.37
C ALA A 617 25.33 -25.51 32.92
N LEU A 618 25.97 -26.42 32.17
CA LEU A 618 27.26 -26.98 32.57
C LEU A 618 28.41 -25.97 32.44
N TRP A 619 28.36 -25.08 31.43
CA TRP A 619 29.31 -23.98 31.30
C TRP A 619 29.23 -23.03 32.49
N ASP A 620 28.03 -22.61 32.88
CA ASP A 620 27.82 -21.66 33.98
C ASP A 620 28.20 -22.22 35.36
N VAL A 621 28.09 -23.55 35.55
CA VAL A 621 28.54 -24.24 36.77
C VAL A 621 30.07 -24.31 36.87
N HIS A 622 30.77 -24.62 35.76
CA HIS A 622 32.21 -24.93 35.80
C HIS A 622 33.12 -23.77 35.37
N ALA A 623 32.75 -23.01 34.33
CA ALA A 623 33.54 -21.90 33.76
C ALA A 623 33.37 -20.57 34.52
N THR A 624 33.29 -20.63 35.85
CA THR A 624 33.20 -19.44 36.71
C THR A 624 34.48 -18.60 36.67
N GLN A 625 34.36 -17.27 36.81
CA GLN A 625 35.53 -16.36 36.71
C GLN A 625 36.63 -16.67 37.74
N SER A 626 36.26 -17.20 38.92
CA SER A 626 37.20 -17.64 39.96
C SER A 626 37.96 -18.93 39.63
N ALA A 627 37.45 -19.75 38.71
CA ALA A 627 38.10 -20.98 38.24
C ALA A 627 38.99 -20.76 37.00
N GLY A 628 38.80 -19.66 36.26
CA GLY A 628 39.59 -19.29 35.09
C GLY A 628 39.66 -20.39 34.03
N ALA A 629 40.81 -20.52 33.37
CA ALA A 629 41.05 -21.53 32.33
C ALA A 629 40.82 -22.98 32.83
N ALA A 630 41.11 -23.27 34.11
CA ALA A 630 40.86 -24.59 34.68
C ALA A 630 39.35 -24.91 34.80
N GLY A 631 38.51 -23.89 35.00
CA GLY A 631 37.06 -23.99 34.95
C GLY A 631 36.53 -24.20 33.53
N GLN A 632 37.07 -23.44 32.55
CA GLN A 632 36.72 -23.59 31.13
C GLN A 632 37.03 -25.00 30.62
N THR A 633 38.24 -25.53 30.86
CA THR A 633 38.59 -26.91 30.49
C THR A 633 37.80 -27.98 31.26
N LEU A 634 37.20 -27.66 32.41
CA LEU A 634 36.28 -28.55 33.10
C LEU A 634 34.87 -28.51 32.47
N ALA A 635 34.38 -27.33 32.10
CA ALA A 635 33.13 -27.14 31.37
C ALA A 635 33.16 -27.87 30.01
N GLU A 636 34.22 -27.64 29.22
CA GLU A 636 34.46 -28.32 27.94
C GLU A 636 34.30 -29.83 28.08
N ARG A 637 34.97 -30.46 29.06
CA ARG A 637 34.89 -31.91 29.31
C ARG A 637 33.50 -32.37 29.78
N ALA A 638 32.80 -31.56 30.57
CA ALA A 638 31.44 -31.85 31.01
C ALA A 638 30.48 -31.86 29.80
N ILE A 639 30.61 -30.88 28.90
CA ILE A 639 29.84 -30.77 27.65
C ILE A 639 30.21 -31.90 26.67
N ASP A 640 31.49 -32.26 26.60
CA ASP A 640 32.00 -33.37 25.78
C ASP A 640 31.48 -34.75 26.24
N CYS A 641 31.17 -34.91 27.53
CA CYS A 641 30.50 -36.10 28.06
C CYS A 641 28.98 -36.00 27.92
N LEU A 642 28.38 -34.82 28.07
CA LEU A 642 26.95 -34.61 27.82
C LEU A 642 26.57 -34.98 26.37
N ALA A 643 27.42 -34.62 25.40
CA ALA A 643 27.24 -34.95 23.98
C ALA A 643 27.27 -36.47 23.69
N GLU A 644 27.92 -37.27 24.55
CA GLU A 644 27.92 -38.75 24.48
C GLU A 644 26.82 -39.40 25.35
N GLY A 645 25.92 -38.57 25.89
CA GLY A 645 24.75 -38.99 26.65
C GLY A 645 25.04 -39.41 28.09
N TYR A 646 26.15 -38.97 28.69
CA TYR A 646 26.34 -39.07 30.14
C TYR A 646 25.31 -38.17 30.87
N PRO A 647 24.84 -38.53 32.09
CA PRO A 647 23.70 -37.84 32.70
C PRO A 647 24.02 -36.41 33.13
N PHE A 648 23.15 -35.47 32.75
CA PHE A 648 23.33 -34.03 32.99
C PHE A 648 23.54 -33.65 34.46
N ASP A 649 22.78 -34.26 35.39
CA ASP A 649 22.89 -33.94 36.81
C ASP A 649 24.18 -34.48 37.44
N ASP A 650 24.65 -35.66 37.01
CA ASP A 650 25.96 -36.20 37.42
C ASP A 650 27.11 -35.28 36.96
N LEU A 651 26.99 -34.67 35.77
CA LEU A 651 27.99 -33.78 35.18
C LEU A 651 28.08 -32.39 35.83
N LYS A 652 27.24 -32.08 36.82
CA LYS A 652 27.36 -30.87 37.65
C LYS A 652 28.48 -30.98 38.69
N ASP A 653 28.89 -32.20 39.06
CA ASP A 653 29.97 -32.46 40.02
C ASP A 653 31.35 -32.52 39.32
N PRO A 654 32.31 -31.65 39.68
CA PRO A 654 33.69 -31.70 39.19
C PRO A 654 34.40 -33.06 39.30
N GLU A 655 34.09 -33.89 40.29
CA GLU A 655 34.66 -35.25 40.40
C GLU A 655 34.05 -36.20 39.38
N LEU A 656 32.73 -36.19 39.23
CA LEU A 656 32.02 -37.04 38.27
C LEU A 656 32.34 -36.67 36.82
N VAL A 657 32.59 -35.38 36.51
CA VAL A 657 33.12 -34.96 35.20
C VAL A 657 34.51 -35.54 34.94
N ARG A 658 35.42 -35.50 35.91
CA ARG A 658 36.77 -36.10 35.78
C ARG A 658 36.70 -37.62 35.60
N PHE A 659 35.77 -38.27 36.30
CA PHE A 659 35.53 -39.70 36.19
C PHE A 659 34.98 -40.09 34.81
N ALA A 660 33.94 -39.40 34.33
CA ALA A 660 33.37 -39.57 32.99
C ALA A 660 34.43 -39.36 31.90
N TRP A 661 35.19 -38.26 31.95
CA TRP A 661 36.27 -37.95 31.00
C TRP A 661 37.38 -39.00 30.95
N THR A 662 37.68 -39.64 32.08
CA THR A 662 38.66 -40.73 32.16
C THR A 662 38.11 -42.00 31.50
N ILE A 663 36.87 -42.35 31.83
CA ILE A 663 36.25 -43.62 31.44
C ILE A 663 35.74 -43.62 29.98
N LYS A 664 35.35 -42.46 29.44
CA LYS A 664 35.05 -42.18 28.02
C LYS A 664 36.06 -42.76 27.04
N LYS A 665 37.33 -42.91 27.46
CA LYS A 665 38.44 -43.41 26.62
C LYS A 665 38.49 -44.94 26.48
N TYR A 666 37.64 -45.68 27.18
CA TYR A 666 37.63 -47.15 27.19
C TYR A 666 36.38 -47.71 26.48
N PRO A 667 36.49 -48.82 25.74
CA PRO A 667 35.33 -49.47 25.12
C PRO A 667 34.34 -49.91 26.22
N GLY A 668 33.06 -49.59 26.03
CA GLY A 668 32.02 -49.81 27.04
C GLY A 668 32.05 -48.82 28.22
N GLY A 669 32.82 -47.72 28.14
CA GLY A 669 33.03 -46.77 29.24
C GLY A 669 31.75 -46.32 29.96
N ARG A 670 30.68 -46.00 29.24
CA ARG A 670 29.39 -45.60 29.84
C ARG A 670 28.82 -46.63 30.82
N PHE A 671 28.96 -47.93 30.54
CA PHE A 671 28.56 -49.01 31.46
C PHE A 671 29.44 -49.03 32.73
N ILE A 672 30.75 -48.83 32.57
CA ILE A 672 31.70 -48.75 33.69
C ILE A 672 31.40 -47.51 34.57
N TYR A 673 31.00 -46.40 33.95
CA TYR A 673 30.60 -45.18 34.64
C TYR A 673 29.32 -45.40 35.46
N ASP A 674 28.23 -45.86 34.84
CA ASP A 674 26.95 -46.08 35.53
C ASP A 674 27.05 -47.14 36.63
N ALA A 675 27.92 -48.14 36.49
CA ALA A 675 28.18 -49.15 37.52
C ALA A 675 29.01 -48.65 38.73
N LEU A 676 29.79 -47.57 38.59
CA LEU A 676 30.74 -47.11 39.62
C LEU A 676 30.48 -45.70 40.16
N LYS A 677 29.62 -44.89 39.54
CA LYS A 677 29.41 -43.48 39.94
C LYS A 677 28.90 -43.29 41.37
N SER A 678 28.20 -44.27 41.95
CA SER A 678 27.74 -44.25 43.35
C SER A 678 28.82 -44.60 44.39
N VAL A 679 29.97 -45.13 43.96
CA VAL A 679 31.07 -45.56 44.85
C VAL A 679 31.95 -44.35 45.22
N GLY A 680 32.64 -44.38 46.37
CA GLY A 680 33.53 -43.29 46.79
C GLY A 680 34.78 -43.13 45.89
N SER A 681 35.18 -41.89 45.64
CA SER A 681 36.21 -41.47 44.66
C SER A 681 37.45 -42.38 44.56
N ILE A 682 38.17 -42.57 45.68
CA ILE A 682 39.39 -43.43 45.74
C ILE A 682 39.07 -44.88 45.35
N VAL A 683 37.93 -45.41 45.80
CA VAL A 683 37.50 -46.78 45.53
C VAL A 683 37.07 -46.95 44.07
N ARG A 684 36.46 -45.93 43.44
CA ARG A 684 36.17 -45.94 41.99
C ARG A 684 37.43 -46.20 41.17
N TYR A 685 38.52 -45.46 41.45
CA TYR A 685 39.78 -45.59 40.71
C TYR A 685 40.53 -46.88 41.04
N LEU A 686 40.47 -47.39 42.28
CA LEU A 686 41.01 -48.70 42.63
C LEU A 686 40.28 -49.84 41.91
N LEU A 687 38.95 -49.80 41.83
CA LEU A 687 38.16 -50.78 41.08
C LEU A 687 38.42 -50.69 39.56
N LEU A 688 38.58 -49.49 39.01
CA LEU A 688 38.98 -49.30 37.62
C LEU A 688 40.36 -49.91 37.33
N ALA A 689 41.34 -49.68 38.21
CA ALA A 689 42.68 -50.26 38.10
C ALA A 689 42.66 -51.79 38.22
N LEU A 690 41.86 -52.35 39.15
CA LEU A 690 41.66 -53.79 39.30
C LEU A 690 41.02 -54.40 38.05
N LEU A 691 40.01 -53.75 37.47
CA LEU A 691 39.33 -54.19 36.25
C LEU A 691 40.27 -54.16 35.04
N LEU A 692 41.10 -53.12 34.91
CA LEU A 692 42.13 -53.05 33.86
C LEU A 692 43.23 -54.11 34.04
N LEU A 693 43.66 -54.37 35.28
CA LEU A 693 44.60 -55.46 35.59
C LEU A 693 44.00 -56.84 35.30
N ALA A 694 42.70 -57.05 35.60
CA ALA A 694 42.00 -58.28 35.26
C ALA A 694 41.88 -58.46 33.73
N PHE A 695 41.52 -57.40 33.00
CA PHE A 695 41.44 -57.43 31.54
C PHE A 695 42.81 -57.69 30.90
N ALA A 696 43.87 -57.03 31.40
CA ALA A 696 45.24 -57.28 30.98
C ALA A 696 45.68 -58.71 31.29
N GLY A 697 45.33 -59.25 32.46
CA GLY A 697 45.62 -60.64 32.86
C GLY A 697 44.91 -61.67 32.00
N VAL A 698 43.62 -61.45 31.66
CA VAL A 698 42.87 -62.29 30.71
C VAL A 698 43.47 -62.19 29.32
N PHE A 699 43.80 -60.99 28.84
CA PHE A 699 44.46 -60.80 27.53
C PHE A 699 45.82 -61.51 27.48
N PHE A 700 46.64 -61.41 28.54
CA PHE A 700 47.90 -62.15 28.65
C PHE A 700 47.69 -63.66 28.71
N GLY A 701 46.63 -64.14 29.37
CA GLY A 701 46.26 -65.55 29.43
C GLY A 701 45.77 -66.12 28.10
N VAL A 702 44.98 -65.35 27.35
CA VAL A 702 44.54 -65.69 25.98
C VAL A 702 45.69 -65.62 24.99
N PHE A 703 46.51 -64.55 25.03
CA PHE A 703 47.70 -64.42 24.20
C PHE A 703 48.72 -65.53 24.50
N LYS A 704 48.88 -65.93 25.78
CA LYS A 704 49.65 -67.12 26.17
C LYS A 704 49.06 -68.39 25.57
N LYS A 705 47.75 -68.65 25.71
CA LYS A 705 47.09 -69.81 25.09
C LYS A 705 47.28 -69.86 23.57
N ILE A 706 47.13 -68.73 22.87
CA ILE A 706 47.31 -68.65 21.41
C ILE A 706 48.78 -68.87 21.03
N ARG A 707 49.73 -68.24 21.73
CA ARG A 707 51.18 -68.43 21.54
C ARG A 707 51.62 -69.87 21.82
N ASP A 708 51.03 -70.51 22.82
CA ASP A 708 51.36 -71.88 23.22
C ASP A 708 50.70 -72.90 22.26
N ALA A 709 49.52 -72.60 21.70
CA ALA A 709 48.90 -73.36 20.61
C ALA A 709 49.62 -73.20 19.25
N LEU A 710 50.21 -72.02 18.98
CA LEU A 710 51.10 -71.79 17.84
C LEU A 710 52.49 -72.43 17.99
N ARG A 711 52.73 -73.23 19.04
CA ARG A 711 54.02 -73.86 19.35
C ARG A 711 54.01 -75.39 19.39
N SER A 712 52.88 -76.05 19.11
CA SER A 712 52.79 -77.52 19.05
C SER A 712 53.05 -78.07 17.63
N PRO A 713 54.12 -78.86 17.41
CA PRO A 713 54.37 -79.56 16.13
C PRO A 713 53.58 -80.89 16.02
N PRO A 714 53.41 -81.47 14.82
CA PRO A 714 52.52 -82.62 14.59
C PRO A 714 53.23 -83.99 14.42
N SER A 715 52.70 -85.04 15.05
CA SER A 715 52.94 -86.48 14.70
C SER A 715 52.09 -87.45 15.57
N ARG A 716 51.86 -88.73 15.22
CA ARG A 716 51.50 -89.42 13.94
C ARG A 716 51.28 -90.93 14.22
N TYR A 717 50.31 -91.59 13.54
CA TYR A 717 50.05 -93.06 13.54
C TYR A 717 49.65 -93.70 14.89
N SER A 718 48.99 -94.87 14.99
CA SER A 718 48.52 -95.93 14.05
C SER A 718 47.16 -96.47 14.59
N GLU A 719 46.11 -96.80 13.80
CA GLU A 719 45.92 -98.02 12.96
C GLU A 719 45.87 -99.32 13.83
N ASP A 720 44.91 -100.26 13.71
CA ASP A 720 43.91 -100.54 12.64
C ASP A 720 42.66 -101.37 13.08
N GLU A 721 41.65 -101.46 12.18
CA GLU A 721 40.61 -102.52 11.94
C GLU A 721 39.71 -103.06 13.10
N ASP A 722 38.39 -103.37 12.96
CA ASP A 722 37.26 -103.04 12.03
C ASP A 722 35.92 -103.38 12.81
N ALA A 723 34.67 -103.71 12.36
CA ALA A 723 34.01 -104.03 11.09
C ALA A 723 32.45 -103.94 11.13
N GLU A 724 31.81 -104.19 9.97
CA GLU A 724 30.42 -104.63 9.68
C GLU A 724 29.16 -103.72 9.93
N ILE A 725 28.89 -102.88 8.90
CA ILE A 725 27.65 -102.87 8.05
C ILE A 725 26.24 -102.67 8.68
N GLN A 726 25.52 -101.60 8.29
CA GLN A 726 24.22 -101.69 7.54
C GLN A 726 23.66 -100.34 6.98
N SER A 727 23.33 -100.36 5.68
CA SER A 727 22.25 -99.65 4.92
C SER A 727 21.92 -98.13 5.04
N SER A 728 21.97 -97.45 3.89
CA SER A 728 21.16 -96.27 3.43
C SER A 728 19.64 -96.61 3.29
N PRO A 729 18.66 -95.71 2.91
CA PRO A 729 18.80 -94.47 2.10
C PRO A 729 17.82 -93.27 2.33
N ASP A 730 18.03 -92.22 1.52
CA ASP A 730 17.10 -91.22 0.91
C ASP A 730 15.98 -90.49 1.69
N VAL A 731 15.77 -89.19 1.35
CA VAL A 731 14.60 -88.67 0.57
C VAL A 731 14.57 -87.12 0.51
N PHE A 732 14.63 -86.55 -0.72
CA PHE A 732 14.02 -85.30 -1.29
C PHE A 732 13.91 -83.96 -0.49
N ALA A 733 13.78 -82.76 -1.08
CA ALA A 733 14.15 -82.17 -2.39
C ALA A 733 13.81 -80.65 -2.41
N GLN A 734 14.28 -79.90 -3.44
CA GLN A 734 13.69 -78.60 -3.87
C GLN A 734 12.54 -78.85 -4.87
N PRO A 735 11.61 -77.89 -5.13
CA PRO A 735 11.81 -76.79 -6.12
C PRO A 735 11.09 -75.47 -5.69
N GLU A 736 10.90 -74.36 -6.43
CA GLU A 736 11.56 -73.51 -7.45
C GLU A 736 10.63 -72.26 -7.66
N GLU A 737 11.00 -71.32 -8.54
CA GLU A 737 10.19 -70.31 -9.27
C GLU A 737 9.34 -69.24 -8.52
N ASP A 738 9.18 -67.96 -8.92
CA ASP A 738 9.75 -67.04 -9.93
C ASP A 738 8.95 -65.69 -9.84
N LYS A 739 9.36 -64.66 -10.62
CA LYS A 739 8.60 -63.47 -11.12
C LYS A 739 8.17 -62.32 -10.18
N LYS A 740 8.90 -61.22 -10.35
CA LYS A 740 8.47 -59.81 -10.57
C LYS A 740 6.98 -59.43 -10.48
N THR A 741 6.73 -58.24 -9.91
CA THR A 741 6.02 -57.15 -10.61
C THR A 741 6.52 -55.75 -10.21
N GLU A 742 6.29 -54.76 -11.07
CA GLU A 742 6.51 -53.32 -10.83
C GLU A 742 5.18 -52.67 -10.31
N ARG A 743 5.22 -51.59 -9.50
CA ARG A 743 4.91 -50.19 -9.88
C ARG A 743 3.53 -49.99 -10.54
N GLY A 744 2.63 -49.13 -10.04
CA GLY A 744 2.73 -48.21 -8.90
C GLY A 744 1.38 -47.51 -8.62
N ASP A 745 1.47 -46.18 -8.45
CA ASP A 745 0.40 -45.18 -8.62
C ASP A 745 -0.69 -45.00 -7.52
N ASP A 746 -0.65 -43.78 -6.96
CA ASP A 746 -1.73 -42.80 -6.71
C ASP A 746 -2.85 -42.95 -5.64
N GLU A 747 -2.84 -41.90 -4.78
CA GLU A 747 -3.93 -41.06 -4.25
C GLU A 747 -5.08 -41.56 -3.34
N GLU A 748 -5.14 -40.83 -2.20
CA GLU A 748 -6.31 -40.38 -1.40
C GLU A 748 -7.40 -41.35 -0.91
N ARG A 749 -7.47 -41.46 0.43
CA ARG A 749 -8.67 -41.10 1.20
C ARG A 749 -8.34 -40.68 2.64
#